data_AF-A0A6A4ZLP0-F1
#
_entry.id   AF-A0A6A4ZLP0-F1
#
_cell.length_a   1.000
_cell.length_b   1.000
_cell.length_c   1.000
_cell.angle_alpha   90.00
_cell.angle_beta   90.00
_cell.angle_gamma   90.00
#
_symmetry.space_group_name_H-M   'P 1'
#
loop_
_entity.id
_entity.type
_entity.pdbx_description
1 polymer ?
#
loop_
_entity_poly.entity_id
_entity_poly.type
_entity_poly.pdbx_seq_one_letter_code
_entity_poly.pdbx_strand_id
1 'polypeptide(L)'
;MTNGAQRVIFWNWAAHQLQFYSPPLSQKDFKQTIGAFTQSLFVPDSSQAITATVDGDLILWDAAPVKANATTTHADKKAIKIVRVTGHDKPVAVNFLADMDGYLVMGCADGAVRFYDFDFRLVAWFEDLCAGPVMAVSFANVDAAPASADVFTVPEFIVSTSSAFILGITPSIHDEYDVEKRRGTLLMQGINDEIHGLAAHPASNHIAVSCYSGAIQLWDYVGKRLVMLRSFDRDKLRPQCLTYHPSGKHLLVGFTNGTIKIISATTLEDVTTFRQAKNAIVDVKIAADGSFIAAIDAHNYLYLWRSKAMVATDADELDTTDLWSYIGRCKSHTKPITGLEFGMSPDQQALLVTVGEDKMLVDYSLSRSSVMDGIILNAPPQKIEQSATPTTFFWHPDMPGVHEDLVVIANDEYKFKQWNANNKTCRKTTLHPTYAGEGKQDQWPVLRLQYPRQGKYKTHTVVGVLKLPLDGNPHKSMGLIAYAGRISNVAVSFDGKYFITAGGKDMIVNLWDVNPRALDALEAQGGAGMEPFASLLEGGVQGAFYSEIVDYFYFAQLRTQGENATAARDIAHHIPLLEIPHLMRALGYYPTELEIQNMCSEVKYSRFTETTKTVDVVDLTAFVKLYTNHRPVFGIGKKQIDDAFDVLSGHKGPTLKWADLKAKLLTMGEPMTEDELTSCMHALLGDEADLVETTISLSSSVFADKVLGFEDYERDEQPVPFT
;
A
#
# COMPACT_ATOMS: atom_id res chain seq x y z
N MET A 1 -30.02 21.07 -11.34
CA MET A 1 -30.47 20.73 -9.97
C MET A 1 -29.47 19.77 -9.38
N THR A 2 -29.18 19.86 -8.09
CA THR A 2 -28.35 18.87 -7.37
C THR A 2 -29.02 18.53 -6.05
N ASN A 3 -28.68 17.40 -5.45
CA ASN A 3 -29.17 17.02 -4.13
C ASN A 3 -28.03 16.50 -3.25
N GLY A 4 -28.17 16.72 -1.94
CA GLY A 4 -27.45 15.98 -0.92
C GLY A 4 -28.45 15.09 -0.14
N ALA A 5 -27.99 14.43 0.91
CA ALA A 5 -28.80 13.47 1.66
C ALA A 5 -30.10 14.05 2.27
N GLN A 6 -30.21 15.37 2.48
CA GLN A 6 -31.37 16.00 3.13
C GLN A 6 -31.90 17.24 2.42
N ARG A 7 -31.23 17.70 1.35
CA ARG A 7 -31.58 18.95 0.67
C ARG A 7 -31.45 18.81 -0.83
N VAL A 8 -32.36 19.45 -1.54
CA VAL A 8 -32.30 19.65 -3.00
C VAL A 8 -31.95 21.11 -3.24
N ILE A 9 -30.99 21.34 -4.13
CA ILE A 9 -30.55 22.66 -4.55
C ILE A 9 -30.99 22.87 -5.99
N PHE A 10 -31.83 23.88 -6.19
CA PHE A 10 -32.20 24.37 -7.51
C PHE A 10 -31.26 25.49 -7.90
N TRP A 11 -30.58 25.29 -9.02
CA TRP A 11 -29.64 26.25 -9.58
C TRP A 11 -30.32 27.00 -10.70
N ASN A 12 -30.09 28.30 -10.78
CA ASN A 12 -30.55 29.15 -11.85
C ASN A 12 -29.39 29.98 -12.39
N TRP A 13 -29.34 30.16 -13.70
CA TRP A 13 -28.39 31.05 -14.34
C TRP A 13 -29.07 32.39 -14.62
N ALA A 14 -28.76 33.41 -13.83
CA ALA A 14 -29.35 34.75 -13.96
C ALA A 14 -28.28 35.81 -13.79
N ALA A 15 -28.33 36.87 -14.62
CA ALA A 15 -27.40 38.00 -14.55
C ALA A 15 -25.90 37.60 -14.57
N HIS A 16 -25.52 36.63 -15.41
CA HIS A 16 -24.15 36.07 -15.48
C HIS A 16 -23.62 35.49 -14.17
N GLN A 17 -24.50 35.15 -13.22
CA GLN A 17 -24.15 34.47 -11.98
C GLN A 17 -25.00 33.21 -11.81
N LEU A 18 -24.39 32.19 -11.19
CA LEU A 18 -25.07 30.99 -10.78
C LEU A 18 -25.74 31.24 -9.42
N GLN A 19 -27.05 31.46 -9.43
CA GLN A 19 -27.85 31.61 -8.22
C GLN A 19 -28.38 30.24 -7.79
N PHE A 20 -28.61 30.06 -6.49
CA PHE A 20 -29.18 28.83 -5.96
C PHE A 20 -30.18 29.10 -4.85
N TYR A 21 -31.14 28.21 -4.71
CA TYR A 21 -32.00 28.14 -3.55
C TYR A 21 -32.30 26.68 -3.19
N SER A 22 -32.60 26.44 -1.92
CA SER A 22 -32.97 25.13 -1.40
C SER A 22 -34.32 25.28 -0.69
N PRO A 23 -35.40 24.68 -1.21
CA PRO A 23 -36.69 24.74 -0.54
C PRO A 23 -36.62 24.00 0.81
N PRO A 24 -37.24 24.55 1.86
CA PRO A 24 -37.33 23.86 3.14
C PRO A 24 -38.28 22.67 3.00
N LEU A 25 -37.91 21.55 3.62
CA LEU A 25 -38.74 20.36 3.73
C LEU A 25 -38.84 19.98 5.20
N SER A 26 -40.04 20.03 5.76
CA SER A 26 -40.30 19.70 7.15
C SER A 26 -41.19 18.46 7.24
N GLN A 27 -40.81 17.49 8.07
CA GLN A 27 -41.62 16.30 8.34
C GLN A 27 -43.01 16.64 8.90
N LYS A 28 -43.15 17.81 9.55
CA LYS A 28 -44.43 18.28 10.11
C LYS A 28 -45.48 18.55 9.02
N ASP A 29 -45.04 18.85 7.79
CA ASP A 29 -45.93 19.28 6.72
C ASP A 29 -46.58 18.08 6.01
N PHE A 30 -45.98 16.89 6.07
CA PHE A 30 -46.39 15.72 5.28
C PHE A 30 -46.82 14.50 6.10
N LYS A 31 -46.82 14.56 7.45
CA LYS A 31 -47.19 13.44 8.36
C LYS A 31 -46.49 12.11 8.03
N GLN A 32 -45.32 12.17 7.39
CA GLN A 32 -44.53 11.01 6.96
C GLN A 32 -43.06 11.29 7.27
N THR A 33 -42.34 10.25 7.68
CA THR A 33 -40.89 10.31 7.86
C THR A 33 -40.22 10.35 6.49
N ILE A 34 -39.31 11.30 6.30
CA ILE A 34 -38.63 11.51 5.03
C ILE A 34 -37.23 10.95 5.15
N GLY A 35 -36.95 9.88 4.40
CA GLY A 35 -35.62 9.28 4.31
C GLY A 35 -34.62 10.17 3.58
N ALA A 36 -33.36 9.74 3.59
CA ALA A 36 -32.30 10.41 2.85
C ALA A 36 -32.58 10.43 1.34
N PHE A 37 -32.28 11.54 0.69
CA PHE A 37 -32.43 11.68 -0.76
C PHE A 37 -31.32 10.94 -1.50
N THR A 38 -31.68 10.29 -2.59
CA THR A 38 -30.75 9.52 -3.44
C THR A 38 -30.44 10.30 -4.71
N GLN A 39 -31.42 10.46 -5.61
CA GLN A 39 -31.27 11.16 -6.88
C GLN A 39 -32.47 12.09 -7.14
N SER A 40 -32.23 13.17 -7.88
CA SER A 40 -33.26 14.10 -8.32
C SER A 40 -33.27 14.26 -9.84
N LEU A 41 -34.46 14.39 -10.43
CA LEU A 41 -34.71 14.50 -11.87
C LEU A 41 -35.72 15.63 -12.15
N PHE A 42 -35.56 16.36 -13.25
CA PHE A 42 -36.62 17.24 -13.76
C PHE A 42 -37.61 16.44 -14.61
N VAL A 43 -38.90 16.68 -14.44
CA VAL A 43 -39.91 16.09 -15.31
C VAL A 43 -39.81 16.76 -16.69
N PRO A 44 -39.65 16.00 -17.79
CA PRO A 44 -39.61 16.55 -19.15
C PRO A 44 -40.84 17.40 -19.45
N ASP A 45 -40.66 18.47 -20.22
CA ASP A 45 -41.71 19.40 -20.66
C ASP A 45 -42.59 19.99 -19.53
N SER A 46 -42.09 19.99 -18.29
CA SER A 46 -42.83 20.41 -17.10
C SER A 46 -42.00 21.32 -16.19
N SER A 47 -42.69 22.10 -15.33
CA SER A 47 -42.04 22.80 -14.22
C SER A 47 -41.77 21.90 -13.02
N GLN A 48 -42.11 20.62 -13.09
CA GLN A 48 -41.98 19.72 -11.94
C GLN A 48 -40.58 19.11 -11.83
N ALA A 49 -40.19 18.77 -10.61
CA ALA A 49 -39.01 17.96 -10.33
C ALA A 49 -39.35 16.86 -9.34
N ILE A 50 -38.63 15.76 -9.40
CA ILE A 50 -38.82 14.58 -8.56
C ILE A 50 -37.53 14.30 -7.81
N THR A 51 -37.64 13.96 -6.53
CA THR A 51 -36.52 13.44 -5.73
C THR A 51 -36.89 12.10 -5.13
N ALA A 52 -36.05 11.10 -5.38
CA ALA A 52 -36.15 9.77 -4.79
C ALA A 52 -35.51 9.71 -3.40
N THR A 53 -35.96 8.76 -2.58
CA THR A 53 -35.42 8.51 -1.24
C THR A 53 -35.01 7.04 -1.03
N VAL A 54 -34.21 6.82 0.02
CA VAL A 54 -33.83 5.48 0.49
C VAL A 54 -35.01 4.66 1.05
N ASP A 55 -36.15 5.30 1.32
CA ASP A 55 -37.33 4.63 1.89
C ASP A 55 -38.35 4.19 0.81
N GLY A 56 -38.10 4.51 -0.46
CA GLY A 56 -39.02 4.21 -1.57
C GLY A 56 -40.03 5.32 -1.86
N ASP A 57 -39.78 6.53 -1.36
CA ASP A 57 -40.63 7.70 -1.58
C ASP A 57 -40.13 8.56 -2.75
N LEU A 58 -41.07 9.11 -3.51
CA LEU A 58 -40.84 10.16 -4.49
C LEU A 58 -41.45 11.48 -3.97
N ILE A 59 -40.61 12.51 -3.93
CA ILE A 59 -41.00 13.87 -3.54
C ILE A 59 -41.19 14.68 -4.82
N LEU A 60 -42.41 15.17 -5.04
CA LEU A 60 -42.75 16.03 -6.16
C LEU A 60 -42.60 17.49 -5.77
N TRP A 61 -41.77 18.20 -6.51
CA TRP A 61 -41.52 19.63 -6.40
C TRP A 61 -42.19 20.35 -7.56
N ASP A 62 -42.93 21.42 -7.29
CA ASP A 62 -43.48 22.26 -8.34
C ASP A 62 -43.43 23.74 -7.93
N ALA A 63 -43.63 24.61 -8.91
CA ALA A 63 -43.68 26.05 -8.73
C ALA A 63 -44.73 26.44 -7.68
N ALA A 64 -44.32 27.23 -6.68
CA ALA A 64 -45.27 27.90 -5.81
C ALA A 64 -46.01 28.99 -6.60
N PRO A 65 -47.32 29.18 -6.39
CA PRO A 65 -48.04 30.30 -7.00
C PRO A 65 -47.40 31.62 -6.54
N VAL A 66 -46.95 32.43 -7.49
CA VAL A 66 -46.27 33.71 -7.26
C VAL A 66 -47.20 34.62 -6.46
N LYS A 67 -46.79 35.02 -5.25
CA LYS A 67 -47.46 36.11 -4.52
C LYS A 67 -47.19 37.43 -5.26
N ALA A 68 -48.21 38.28 -5.38
CA ALA A 68 -48.25 39.47 -6.25
C ALA A 68 -47.22 40.59 -5.98
N ASN A 69 -46.12 40.36 -5.24
CA ASN A 69 -45.09 41.37 -4.93
C ASN A 69 -43.66 40.77 -4.82
N ALA A 70 -43.34 39.65 -5.46
CA ALA A 70 -42.00 39.06 -5.43
C ALA A 70 -41.11 39.57 -6.59
N THR A 71 -39.87 39.95 -6.28
CA THR A 71 -38.83 40.45 -7.22
C THR A 71 -38.07 39.34 -7.95
N THR A 72 -38.46 38.07 -7.81
CA THR A 72 -37.83 36.93 -8.49
C THR A 72 -38.56 36.59 -9.78
N THR A 73 -37.83 36.51 -10.90
CA THR A 73 -38.36 36.22 -12.24
C THR A 73 -38.76 34.75 -12.46
N HIS A 74 -38.49 33.87 -11.50
CA HIS A 74 -38.85 32.45 -11.54
C HIS A 74 -39.61 32.05 -10.27
N ALA A 75 -40.64 31.23 -10.43
CA ALA A 75 -41.41 30.70 -9.32
C ALA A 75 -40.59 29.68 -8.52
N ASP A 76 -40.27 30.03 -7.27
CA ASP A 76 -39.60 29.13 -6.32
C ASP A 76 -40.40 27.83 -6.18
N LYS A 77 -39.73 26.69 -6.29
CA LYS A 77 -40.36 25.38 -6.14
C LYS A 77 -40.57 25.05 -4.68
N LYS A 78 -41.67 24.38 -4.36
CA LYS A 78 -41.94 23.80 -3.05
C LYS A 78 -42.34 22.33 -3.21
N ALA A 79 -42.10 21.53 -2.17
CA ALA A 79 -42.63 20.18 -2.12
C ALA A 79 -44.16 20.24 -2.09
N ILE A 80 -44.81 19.53 -3.01
CA ILE A 80 -46.27 19.46 -3.11
C ILE A 80 -46.80 18.14 -2.58
N LYS A 81 -46.11 17.05 -2.93
CA LYS A 81 -46.58 15.69 -2.64
C LYS A 81 -45.40 14.77 -2.34
N ILE A 82 -45.61 13.85 -1.41
CA ILE A 82 -44.73 12.71 -1.18
C ILE A 82 -45.55 11.46 -1.49
N VAL A 83 -45.03 10.60 -2.35
CA VAL A 83 -45.70 9.38 -2.80
C VAL A 83 -44.78 8.19 -2.52
N ARG A 84 -45.27 7.21 -1.76
CA ARG A 84 -44.62 5.90 -1.62
C ARG A 84 -44.89 5.10 -2.88
N VAL A 85 -43.86 4.84 -3.67
CA VAL A 85 -43.99 4.17 -4.99
C VAL A 85 -43.45 2.74 -4.95
N THR A 86 -42.49 2.45 -4.07
CA THR A 86 -41.91 1.12 -3.88
C THR A 86 -41.87 0.74 -2.41
N GLY A 87 -42.05 -0.54 -2.09
CA GLY A 87 -41.89 -1.02 -0.71
C GLY A 87 -43.02 -0.59 0.24
N HIS A 88 -44.26 -0.94 -0.11
CA HIS A 88 -45.45 -0.67 0.73
C HIS A 88 -45.40 -1.41 2.08
N ASP A 89 -44.91 -2.66 2.09
CA ASP A 89 -44.77 -3.46 3.32
C ASP A 89 -43.41 -3.26 4.00
N LYS A 90 -42.35 -3.10 3.22
CA LYS A 90 -40.98 -2.82 3.68
C LYS A 90 -40.34 -1.76 2.80
N PRO A 91 -39.70 -0.72 3.36
CA PRO A 91 -39.04 0.31 2.58
C PRO A 91 -38.01 -0.28 1.61
N VAL A 92 -38.06 0.13 0.34
CA VAL A 92 -37.10 -0.26 -0.71
C VAL A 92 -36.50 1.01 -1.30
N ALA A 93 -35.18 1.17 -1.16
CA ALA A 93 -34.49 2.35 -1.66
C ALA A 93 -34.57 2.45 -3.18
N VAL A 94 -34.77 3.68 -3.65
CA VAL A 94 -34.69 4.02 -5.07
C VAL A 94 -33.32 4.63 -5.30
N ASN A 95 -32.44 3.88 -5.96
CA ASN A 95 -31.04 4.27 -6.14
C ASN A 95 -30.85 5.11 -7.41
N PHE A 96 -31.70 4.90 -8.42
CA PHE A 96 -31.57 5.53 -9.73
C PHE A 96 -32.89 6.09 -10.24
N LEU A 97 -32.86 7.27 -10.84
CA LEU A 97 -33.95 7.90 -11.58
C LEU A 97 -33.48 8.37 -12.96
N ALA A 98 -34.28 8.12 -13.99
CA ALA A 98 -34.10 8.69 -15.32
C ALA A 98 -35.44 8.91 -16.01
N ASP A 99 -35.48 9.83 -16.97
CA ASP A 99 -36.57 9.89 -17.95
C ASP A 99 -36.18 9.10 -19.20
N MET A 100 -37.16 8.42 -19.79
CA MET A 100 -37.00 7.74 -21.07
C MET A 100 -38.33 7.76 -21.82
N ASP A 101 -38.41 8.52 -22.93
CA ASP A 101 -39.56 8.58 -23.85
C ASP A 101 -40.94 8.66 -23.16
N GLY A 102 -41.06 9.51 -22.12
CA GLY A 102 -42.31 9.71 -21.39
C GLY A 102 -42.52 8.78 -20.19
N TYR A 103 -41.56 7.89 -19.90
CA TYR A 103 -41.54 7.05 -18.70
C TYR A 103 -40.54 7.55 -17.67
N LEU A 104 -40.93 7.45 -16.40
CA LEU A 104 -40.05 7.58 -15.25
C LEU A 104 -39.45 6.20 -14.93
N VAL A 105 -38.14 6.07 -15.13
CA VAL A 105 -37.38 4.85 -14.88
C VAL A 105 -36.79 4.88 -13.49
N MET A 106 -37.00 3.80 -12.73
CA MET A 106 -36.52 3.66 -11.37
C MET A 106 -35.67 2.41 -11.23
N GLY A 107 -34.42 2.57 -10.77
CA GLY A 107 -33.57 1.46 -10.33
C GLY A 107 -33.65 1.29 -8.82
N CYS A 108 -34.06 0.11 -8.36
CA CYS A 108 -34.38 -0.13 -6.96
C CYS A 108 -33.38 -1.06 -6.26
N ALA A 109 -33.31 -0.95 -4.93
CA ALA A 109 -32.40 -1.74 -4.11
C ALA A 109 -32.80 -3.23 -3.98
N ASP A 110 -34.03 -3.59 -4.34
CA ASP A 110 -34.45 -4.98 -4.49
C ASP A 110 -33.95 -5.64 -5.78
N GLY A 111 -33.25 -4.88 -6.64
CA GLY A 111 -32.70 -5.36 -7.90
C GLY A 111 -33.64 -5.24 -9.10
N ALA A 112 -34.82 -4.63 -8.92
CA ALA A 112 -35.75 -4.42 -10.02
C ALA A 112 -35.57 -3.06 -10.70
N VAL A 113 -35.89 -3.02 -12.00
CA VAL A 113 -36.04 -1.78 -12.79
C VAL A 113 -37.51 -1.58 -13.07
N ARG A 114 -38.07 -0.44 -12.68
CA ARG A 114 -39.52 -0.15 -12.81
C ARG A 114 -39.75 1.07 -13.68
N PHE A 115 -40.77 1.01 -14.52
CA PHE A 115 -41.20 2.07 -15.42
C PHE A 115 -42.55 2.58 -14.95
N TYR A 116 -42.63 3.87 -14.65
CA TYR A 116 -43.86 4.56 -14.28
C TYR A 116 -44.22 5.59 -15.33
N ASP A 117 -45.50 5.92 -15.45
CA ASP A 117 -45.90 7.19 -16.07
C ASP A 117 -45.67 8.36 -15.08
N PHE A 118 -45.79 9.60 -15.55
CA PHE A 118 -45.66 10.79 -14.70
C PHE A 118 -46.86 11.02 -13.76
N ASP A 119 -47.91 10.20 -13.86
CA ASP A 119 -48.99 10.08 -12.88
C ASP A 119 -48.67 9.04 -11.77
N PHE A 120 -47.45 8.49 -11.78
CA PHE A 120 -46.94 7.46 -10.86
C PHE A 120 -47.68 6.12 -10.92
N ARG A 121 -48.25 5.77 -12.06
CA ARG A 121 -48.79 4.43 -12.34
C ARG A 121 -47.70 3.55 -12.92
N LEU A 122 -47.60 2.33 -12.39
CA LEU A 122 -46.63 1.34 -12.88
C LEU A 122 -47.06 0.86 -14.27
N VAL A 123 -46.18 1.00 -15.26
CA VAL A 123 -46.38 0.59 -16.65
C VAL A 123 -45.72 -0.77 -16.92
N ALA A 124 -44.47 -0.94 -16.48
CA ALA A 124 -43.69 -2.15 -16.69
C ALA A 124 -42.65 -2.34 -15.57
N TRP A 125 -42.21 -3.57 -15.33
CA TRP A 125 -41.11 -3.85 -14.41
C TRP A 125 -40.26 -5.04 -14.86
N PHE A 126 -38.97 -4.94 -14.58
CA PHE A 126 -37.97 -5.99 -14.80
C PHE A 126 -37.48 -6.44 -13.43
N GLU A 127 -37.93 -7.60 -13.00
CA GLU A 127 -37.57 -8.24 -11.73
C GLU A 127 -36.80 -9.54 -11.96
N ASP A 128 -36.35 -10.17 -10.87
CA ASP A 128 -35.62 -11.44 -10.92
C ASP A 128 -34.32 -11.42 -11.74
N LEU A 129 -33.69 -10.23 -11.84
CA LEU A 129 -32.38 -10.07 -12.50
C LEU A 129 -31.25 -10.85 -11.80
N CYS A 130 -31.44 -11.24 -10.54
CA CYS A 130 -30.49 -11.99 -9.70
C CYS A 130 -29.08 -11.36 -9.59
N ALA A 131 -28.94 -10.05 -9.83
CA ALA A 131 -27.64 -9.35 -9.81
C ALA A 131 -27.47 -8.35 -8.64
N GLY A 132 -28.44 -8.30 -7.71
CA GLY A 132 -28.42 -7.41 -6.56
C GLY A 132 -28.97 -6.00 -6.84
N PRO A 133 -28.83 -5.06 -5.88
CA PRO A 133 -29.36 -3.70 -5.96
C PRO A 133 -28.96 -2.96 -7.24
N VAL A 134 -29.93 -2.41 -7.98
CA VAL A 134 -29.65 -1.60 -9.17
C VAL A 134 -29.06 -0.25 -8.74
N MET A 135 -28.02 0.20 -9.43
CA MET A 135 -27.34 1.47 -9.16
C MET A 135 -27.46 2.46 -10.32
N ALA A 136 -27.46 1.98 -11.56
CA ALA A 136 -27.74 2.82 -12.73
C ALA A 136 -28.33 2.01 -13.87
N VAL A 137 -29.04 2.70 -14.76
CA VAL A 137 -29.59 2.15 -16.00
C VAL A 137 -29.15 3.05 -17.17
N SER A 138 -28.79 2.45 -18.30
CA SER A 138 -28.42 3.19 -19.51
C SER A 138 -29.05 2.55 -20.74
N PHE A 139 -29.75 3.35 -21.52
CA PHE A 139 -30.51 2.92 -22.69
C PHE A 139 -29.68 3.00 -23.97
N ALA A 140 -29.93 2.08 -24.90
CA ALA A 140 -29.35 2.14 -26.24
C ALA A 140 -29.87 3.38 -26.98
N ASN A 141 -28.97 4.09 -27.64
CA ASN A 141 -29.30 5.24 -28.47
C ASN A 141 -29.77 4.75 -29.85
N VAL A 142 -31.06 4.45 -29.96
CA VAL A 142 -31.69 3.97 -31.19
C VAL A 142 -32.77 4.96 -31.60
N ASP A 143 -32.90 5.24 -32.90
CA ASP A 143 -34.02 6.04 -33.41
C ASP A 143 -35.33 5.32 -33.05
N ALA A 144 -36.11 5.93 -32.17
CA ALA A 144 -37.37 5.34 -31.71
C ALA A 144 -38.26 5.03 -32.91
N ALA A 145 -38.62 3.75 -33.08
CA ALA A 145 -39.72 3.39 -33.97
C ALA A 145 -40.99 4.10 -33.45
N PRO A 146 -41.85 4.64 -34.32
CA PRO A 146 -43.03 5.37 -33.87
C PRO A 146 -43.89 4.45 -32.98
N ALA A 147 -43.95 4.80 -31.70
CA ALA A 147 -44.75 4.08 -30.72
C ALA A 147 -46.22 4.06 -31.17
N SER A 148 -46.78 2.87 -31.37
CA SER A 148 -48.23 2.72 -31.33
C SER A 148 -48.67 2.99 -29.89
N ALA A 149 -49.63 3.89 -29.69
CA ALA A 149 -50.00 4.44 -28.37
C ALA A 149 -50.40 3.43 -27.28
N ASP A 150 -50.60 2.15 -27.62
CA ASP A 150 -51.14 1.13 -26.71
C ASP A 150 -50.12 0.05 -26.27
N VAL A 151 -48.87 0.07 -26.74
CA VAL A 151 -47.87 -0.98 -26.42
C VAL A 151 -46.63 -0.37 -25.77
N PHE A 152 -46.27 -0.87 -24.59
CA PHE A 152 -45.02 -0.50 -23.92
C PHE A 152 -43.83 -0.85 -24.81
N THR A 153 -43.03 0.15 -25.16
CA THR A 153 -41.83 -0.01 -25.98
C THR A 153 -40.68 0.72 -25.32
N VAL A 154 -39.54 0.03 -25.17
CA VAL A 154 -38.31 0.57 -24.61
C VAL A 154 -37.14 0.02 -25.44
N PRO A 155 -36.07 0.77 -25.69
CA PRO A 155 -34.88 0.21 -26.32
C PRO A 155 -34.20 -0.80 -25.40
N GLU A 156 -33.27 -1.59 -25.94
CA GLU A 156 -32.37 -2.39 -25.10
C GLU A 156 -31.59 -1.48 -24.15
N PHE A 157 -31.32 -1.99 -22.95
CA PHE A 157 -30.64 -1.20 -21.93
C PHE A 157 -29.71 -2.06 -21.09
N ILE A 158 -28.74 -1.41 -20.46
CA ILE A 158 -27.84 -2.03 -19.50
C ILE A 158 -28.15 -1.58 -18.09
N VAL A 159 -27.93 -2.48 -17.14
CA VAL A 159 -28.14 -2.27 -15.71
C VAL A 159 -26.85 -2.52 -14.98
N SER A 160 -26.37 -1.54 -14.21
CA SER A 160 -25.26 -1.73 -13.28
C SER A 160 -25.79 -1.96 -11.86
N THR A 161 -25.15 -2.86 -11.12
CA THR A 161 -25.57 -3.21 -9.76
C THR A 161 -24.48 -2.94 -8.73
N SER A 162 -24.88 -2.83 -7.45
CA SER A 162 -23.94 -2.66 -6.34
C SER A 162 -23.02 -3.89 -6.14
N SER A 163 -23.40 -5.03 -6.72
CA SER A 163 -22.63 -6.28 -6.67
C SER A 163 -21.61 -6.39 -7.82
N ALA A 164 -21.29 -5.28 -8.48
CA ALA A 164 -20.36 -5.17 -9.61
C ALA A 164 -20.77 -6.00 -10.85
N PHE A 165 -22.07 -6.16 -11.09
CA PHE A 165 -22.57 -6.75 -12.34
C PHE A 165 -23.00 -5.66 -13.32
N ILE A 166 -22.78 -5.93 -14.60
CA ILE A 166 -23.38 -5.21 -15.72
C ILE A 166 -24.19 -6.23 -16.51
N LEU A 167 -25.51 -6.04 -16.53
CA LEU A 167 -26.45 -6.86 -17.27
C LEU A 167 -26.93 -6.11 -18.51
N GLY A 168 -27.12 -6.82 -19.63
CA GLY A 168 -27.84 -6.37 -20.80
C GLY A 168 -29.27 -6.91 -20.77
N ILE A 169 -30.24 -6.02 -20.87
CA ILE A 169 -31.66 -6.33 -20.80
C ILE A 169 -32.29 -6.04 -22.17
N THR A 170 -32.88 -7.08 -22.73
CA THR A 170 -33.73 -6.97 -23.92
C THR A 170 -35.18 -6.74 -23.47
N PRO A 171 -35.94 -5.83 -24.11
CA PRO A 171 -37.30 -5.47 -23.72
C PRO A 171 -38.27 -6.65 -23.63
N SER A 172 -38.09 -7.67 -24.48
CA SER A 172 -38.91 -8.89 -24.51
C SER A 172 -38.87 -9.69 -23.21
N ILE A 173 -37.88 -9.46 -22.36
CA ILE A 173 -37.76 -10.14 -21.06
C ILE A 173 -38.94 -9.82 -20.13
N HIS A 174 -39.55 -8.64 -20.28
CA HIS A 174 -40.70 -8.24 -19.48
C HIS A 174 -41.89 -9.22 -19.60
N ASP A 175 -42.10 -9.78 -20.79
CA ASP A 175 -43.24 -10.67 -21.09
C ASP A 175 -42.91 -12.16 -20.88
N GLU A 176 -41.67 -12.49 -20.53
CA GLU A 176 -41.24 -13.88 -20.33
C GLU A 176 -41.76 -14.40 -18.98
N TYR A 177 -42.26 -15.64 -18.94
CA TYR A 177 -42.81 -16.22 -17.70
C TYR A 177 -41.76 -17.03 -16.92
N ASP A 178 -40.71 -17.50 -17.60
CA ASP A 178 -39.63 -18.26 -16.98
C ASP A 178 -38.64 -17.33 -16.24
N VAL A 179 -38.59 -17.48 -14.92
CA VAL A 179 -37.73 -16.71 -14.02
C VAL A 179 -36.25 -16.78 -14.43
N GLU A 180 -35.79 -17.94 -14.93
CA GLU A 180 -34.38 -18.10 -15.33
C GLU A 180 -34.03 -17.27 -16.56
N LYS A 181 -34.99 -17.07 -17.47
CA LYS A 181 -34.83 -16.24 -18.67
C LYS A 181 -34.99 -14.75 -18.38
N ARG A 182 -35.49 -14.38 -17.20
CA ARG A 182 -35.61 -12.98 -16.76
C ARG A 182 -34.32 -12.33 -16.29
N ARG A 183 -33.26 -13.12 -16.09
CA ARG A 183 -31.97 -12.63 -15.58
C ARG A 183 -31.24 -11.63 -16.48
N GLY A 184 -31.64 -11.54 -17.75
CA GLY A 184 -30.88 -10.79 -18.76
C GLY A 184 -29.57 -11.47 -19.11
N THR A 185 -28.76 -10.77 -19.90
CA THR A 185 -27.45 -11.25 -20.35
C THR A 185 -26.36 -10.64 -19.49
N LEU A 186 -25.58 -11.46 -18.80
CA LEU A 186 -24.41 -10.96 -18.06
C LEU A 186 -23.35 -10.47 -19.06
N LEU A 187 -23.08 -9.16 -19.06
CA LEU A 187 -22.08 -8.54 -19.94
C LEU A 187 -20.72 -8.44 -19.25
N MET A 188 -20.71 -8.08 -17.97
CA MET A 188 -19.49 -7.95 -17.18
C MET A 188 -19.76 -8.28 -15.72
N GLN A 189 -18.83 -8.99 -15.09
CA GLN A 189 -18.77 -9.18 -13.65
C GLN A 189 -17.42 -8.64 -13.16
N GLY A 190 -17.49 -7.66 -12.27
CA GLY A 190 -16.34 -7.02 -11.66
C GLY A 190 -15.98 -7.60 -10.29
N ILE A 191 -15.19 -6.83 -9.55
CA ILE A 191 -14.78 -7.11 -8.17
C ILE A 191 -15.79 -6.42 -7.24
N ASN A 192 -16.36 -7.17 -6.30
CA ASN A 192 -17.45 -6.70 -5.45
C ASN A 192 -17.13 -6.73 -3.95
N ASP A 193 -15.87 -6.99 -3.57
CA ASP A 193 -15.42 -7.06 -2.18
C ASP A 193 -13.91 -6.82 -2.10
N GLU A 194 -13.37 -6.64 -0.89
CA GLU A 194 -11.99 -6.25 -0.65
C GLU A 194 -10.97 -7.22 -1.30
N ILE A 195 -9.92 -6.68 -1.91
CA ILE A 195 -8.87 -7.48 -2.56
C ILE A 195 -7.76 -7.80 -1.56
N HIS A 196 -7.48 -9.08 -1.34
CA HIS A 196 -6.43 -9.54 -0.43
C HIS A 196 -5.19 -10.11 -1.13
N GLY A 197 -5.35 -10.62 -2.36
CA GLY A 197 -4.27 -11.27 -3.09
C GLY A 197 -4.32 -10.94 -4.57
N LEU A 198 -3.12 -10.78 -5.15
CA LEU A 198 -2.91 -10.51 -6.56
C LEU A 198 -1.67 -11.27 -7.03
N ALA A 199 -1.81 -12.05 -8.09
CA ALA A 199 -0.69 -12.76 -8.71
C ALA A 199 -0.77 -12.66 -10.23
N ALA A 200 0.34 -12.39 -10.91
CA ALA A 200 0.44 -12.44 -12.36
C ALA A 200 0.95 -13.81 -12.80
N HIS A 201 0.39 -14.35 -13.88
CA HIS A 201 0.83 -15.61 -14.46
C HIS A 201 2.25 -15.46 -15.04
N PRO A 202 3.16 -16.43 -14.84
CA PRO A 202 4.57 -16.29 -15.18
C PRO A 202 4.87 -16.29 -16.69
N ALA A 203 3.91 -16.67 -17.54
CA ALA A 203 4.12 -16.81 -18.98
C ALA A 203 2.94 -16.36 -19.87
N SER A 204 1.89 -15.78 -19.28
CA SER A 204 0.68 -15.40 -20.04
C SER A 204 0.06 -14.12 -19.52
N ASN A 205 -0.85 -13.54 -20.30
CA ASN A 205 -1.58 -12.32 -19.99
C ASN A 205 -2.69 -12.48 -18.94
N HIS A 206 -2.55 -13.43 -18.02
CA HIS A 206 -3.52 -13.69 -16.98
C HIS A 206 -3.05 -13.16 -15.62
N ILE A 207 -4.00 -12.64 -14.83
CA ILE A 207 -3.82 -12.32 -13.42
C ILE A 207 -4.90 -13.00 -12.59
N ALA A 208 -4.53 -13.47 -11.40
CA ALA A 208 -5.45 -13.98 -10.40
C ALA A 208 -5.64 -12.94 -9.30
N VAL A 209 -6.89 -12.69 -8.94
CA VAL A 209 -7.30 -11.77 -7.88
C VAL A 209 -8.12 -12.55 -6.86
N SER A 210 -7.79 -12.45 -5.57
CA SER A 210 -8.60 -13.05 -4.51
C SER A 210 -9.29 -11.98 -3.68
N CYS A 211 -10.59 -12.17 -3.46
CA CYS A 211 -11.46 -11.23 -2.77
C CYS A 211 -11.93 -11.78 -1.42
N TYR A 212 -12.23 -10.89 -0.49
CA TYR A 212 -12.77 -11.21 0.82
C TYR A 212 -14.12 -11.95 0.76
N SER A 213 -14.88 -11.75 -0.31
CA SER A 213 -16.15 -12.44 -0.60
C SER A 213 -16.01 -13.96 -0.75
N GLY A 214 -14.77 -14.48 -0.77
CA GLY A 214 -14.49 -15.88 -1.04
C GLY A 214 -14.25 -16.16 -2.53
N ALA A 215 -14.30 -15.14 -3.39
CA ALA A 215 -14.07 -15.30 -4.81
C ALA A 215 -12.58 -15.28 -5.17
N ILE A 216 -12.19 -16.13 -6.12
CA ILE A 216 -10.96 -16.00 -6.90
C ILE A 216 -11.36 -15.75 -8.34
N GLN A 217 -10.85 -14.66 -8.90
CA GLN A 217 -11.14 -14.21 -10.25
C GLN A 217 -9.87 -14.28 -11.09
N LEU A 218 -9.95 -14.94 -12.25
CA LEU A 218 -8.89 -14.98 -13.26
C LEU A 218 -9.24 -14.00 -14.36
N TRP A 219 -8.37 -13.02 -14.59
CA TRP A 219 -8.57 -11.95 -15.57
C TRP A 219 -7.53 -12.02 -16.68
N ASP A 220 -7.97 -11.77 -17.91
CA ASP A 220 -7.10 -11.42 -19.03
C ASP A 220 -6.95 -9.89 -19.05
N TYR A 221 -5.75 -9.41 -18.69
CA TYR A 221 -5.52 -7.96 -18.57
C TYR A 221 -5.32 -7.26 -19.92
N VAL A 222 -5.06 -8.00 -21.01
CA VAL A 222 -4.99 -7.42 -22.37
C VAL A 222 -6.40 -7.31 -22.94
N GLY A 223 -7.19 -8.38 -22.84
CA GLY A 223 -8.59 -8.41 -23.26
C GLY A 223 -9.56 -7.69 -22.32
N LYS A 224 -9.10 -7.28 -21.13
CA LYS A 224 -9.88 -6.66 -20.05
C LYS A 224 -11.17 -7.42 -19.71
N ARG A 225 -11.05 -8.75 -19.63
CA ARG A 225 -12.19 -9.65 -19.41
C ARG A 225 -11.92 -10.67 -18.32
N LEU A 226 -12.97 -11.00 -17.59
CA LEU A 226 -12.98 -12.10 -16.64
C LEU A 226 -12.98 -13.42 -17.44
N VAL A 227 -11.99 -14.26 -17.19
CA VAL A 227 -11.82 -15.57 -17.85
C VAL A 227 -12.51 -16.67 -17.05
N MET A 228 -12.32 -16.67 -15.72
CA MET A 228 -12.85 -17.70 -14.84
C MET A 228 -13.08 -17.11 -13.44
N LEU A 229 -14.09 -17.63 -12.75
CA LEU A 229 -14.39 -17.28 -11.37
C LEU A 229 -14.67 -18.54 -10.57
N ARG A 230 -14.11 -18.62 -9.36
CA ARG A 230 -14.43 -19.63 -8.38
C ARG A 230 -14.80 -18.98 -7.06
N SER A 231 -15.95 -19.34 -6.51
CA SER A 231 -16.40 -18.89 -5.19
C SER A 231 -16.22 -19.99 -4.16
N PHE A 232 -15.54 -19.67 -3.06
CA PHE A 232 -15.48 -20.50 -1.86
C PHE A 232 -16.57 -20.08 -0.86
N ASP A 233 -16.90 -20.99 0.06
CA ASP A 233 -17.79 -20.70 1.19
C ASP A 233 -17.15 -19.61 2.06
N ARG A 234 -17.67 -18.39 1.97
CA ARG A 234 -17.15 -17.19 2.65
C ARG A 234 -17.08 -17.36 4.17
N ASP A 235 -17.87 -18.25 4.75
CA ASP A 235 -17.89 -18.45 6.21
C ASP A 235 -16.81 -19.42 6.68
N LYS A 236 -16.19 -20.17 5.75
CA LYS A 236 -15.18 -21.20 6.06
C LYS A 236 -13.82 -20.93 5.44
N LEU A 237 -13.78 -20.41 4.21
CA LEU A 237 -12.58 -20.30 3.39
C LEU A 237 -12.57 -18.94 2.69
N ARG A 238 -11.92 -17.95 3.32
CA ARG A 238 -11.62 -16.67 2.67
C ARG A 238 -10.17 -16.66 2.18
N PRO A 239 -9.92 -16.49 0.88
CA PRO A 239 -8.57 -16.42 0.36
C PRO A 239 -7.89 -15.11 0.82
N GLN A 240 -6.61 -15.19 1.17
CA GLN A 240 -5.81 -14.10 1.73
C GLN A 240 -4.58 -13.77 0.88
N CYS A 241 -3.95 -14.79 0.31
CA CYS A 241 -2.75 -14.61 -0.51
C CYS A 241 -2.75 -15.59 -1.68
N LEU A 242 -2.09 -15.19 -2.76
CA LEU A 242 -2.00 -15.93 -4.01
C LEU A 242 -0.57 -15.94 -4.51
N THR A 243 -0.11 -17.09 -5.00
CA THR A 243 1.13 -17.16 -5.80
C THR A 243 1.01 -18.20 -6.89
N TYR A 244 1.51 -17.88 -8.09
CA TYR A 244 1.58 -18.86 -9.17
C TYR A 244 2.75 -19.82 -8.94
N HIS A 245 2.54 -21.09 -9.28
CA HIS A 245 3.64 -22.02 -9.48
C HIS A 245 4.50 -21.55 -10.67
N PRO A 246 5.83 -21.68 -10.66
CA PRO A 246 6.70 -21.22 -11.76
C PRO A 246 6.32 -21.80 -13.12
N SER A 247 5.78 -23.02 -13.15
CA SER A 247 5.25 -23.66 -14.36
C SER A 247 3.99 -23.02 -14.95
N GLY A 248 3.33 -22.11 -14.21
CA GLY A 248 2.06 -21.48 -14.59
C GLY A 248 0.82 -22.37 -14.49
N LYS A 249 0.98 -23.69 -14.35
CA LYS A 249 -0.15 -24.65 -14.34
C LYS A 249 -0.97 -24.64 -13.06
N HIS A 250 -0.38 -24.18 -11.96
CA HIS A 250 -1.00 -24.21 -10.64
C HIS A 250 -0.95 -22.84 -9.96
N LEU A 251 -1.97 -22.58 -9.14
CA LEU A 251 -2.06 -21.41 -8.28
C LEU A 251 -2.15 -21.89 -6.82
N LEU A 252 -1.31 -21.33 -5.96
CA LEU A 252 -1.34 -21.56 -4.52
C LEU A 252 -2.20 -20.48 -3.88
N VAL A 253 -3.09 -20.89 -2.98
CA VAL A 253 -4.04 -20.02 -2.29
C VAL A 253 -3.94 -20.27 -0.79
N GLY A 254 -3.58 -19.25 -0.02
CA GLY A 254 -3.66 -19.28 1.45
C GLY A 254 -4.99 -18.73 1.95
N PHE A 255 -5.58 -19.35 2.97
CA PHE A 255 -6.89 -18.98 3.52
C PHE A 255 -6.82 -18.49 4.97
N THR A 256 -7.86 -17.76 5.41
CA THR A 256 -8.01 -17.25 6.78
C THR A 256 -8.06 -18.32 7.87
N ASN A 257 -8.42 -19.56 7.55
CA ASN A 257 -8.50 -20.65 8.51
C ASN A 257 -7.22 -21.50 8.60
N GLY A 258 -6.13 -21.10 7.93
CA GLY A 258 -4.87 -21.85 7.87
C GLY A 258 -4.81 -22.93 6.80
N THR A 259 -5.89 -23.14 6.05
CA THR A 259 -5.84 -24.01 4.87
C THR A 259 -4.99 -23.36 3.79
N ILE A 260 -4.20 -24.17 3.07
CA ILE A 260 -3.55 -23.77 1.83
C ILE A 260 -4.02 -24.73 0.74
N LYS A 261 -4.42 -24.23 -0.42
CA LYS A 261 -4.81 -25.06 -1.56
C LYS A 261 -3.88 -24.81 -2.74
N ILE A 262 -3.53 -25.87 -3.44
CA ILE A 262 -3.00 -25.83 -4.79
C ILE A 262 -4.17 -26.10 -5.71
N ILE A 263 -4.46 -25.17 -6.61
CA ILE A 263 -5.54 -25.26 -7.58
C ILE A 263 -4.99 -25.19 -9.00
N SER A 264 -5.72 -25.75 -9.97
CA SER A 264 -5.42 -25.60 -11.39
C SER A 264 -5.56 -24.14 -11.81
N ALA A 265 -4.56 -23.59 -12.50
CA ALA A 265 -4.58 -22.20 -12.96
C ALA A 265 -5.63 -21.94 -14.06
N THR A 266 -6.06 -22.98 -14.78
CA THR A 266 -7.00 -22.88 -15.90
C THR A 266 -8.44 -23.21 -15.48
N THR A 267 -8.63 -24.27 -14.70
CA THR A 267 -9.98 -24.73 -14.27
C THR A 267 -10.38 -24.19 -12.90
N LEU A 268 -9.42 -23.66 -12.13
CA LEU A 268 -9.56 -23.31 -10.71
C LEU A 268 -9.99 -24.48 -9.82
N GLU A 269 -9.88 -25.74 -10.25
CA GLU A 269 -10.22 -26.92 -9.45
C GLU A 269 -9.12 -27.27 -8.44
N ASP A 270 -9.49 -27.94 -7.34
CA ASP A 270 -8.54 -28.37 -6.30
C ASP A 270 -7.62 -29.49 -6.80
N VAL A 271 -6.31 -29.32 -6.60
CA VAL A 271 -5.28 -30.34 -6.85
C VAL A 271 -4.78 -30.92 -5.52
N THR A 272 -4.40 -30.05 -4.58
CA THR A 272 -3.87 -30.47 -3.27
C THR A 272 -4.37 -29.52 -2.18
N THR A 273 -4.55 -30.02 -0.95
CA THR A 273 -4.96 -29.20 0.19
C THR A 273 -4.10 -29.50 1.42
N PHE A 274 -3.44 -28.48 1.94
CA PHE A 274 -2.67 -28.50 3.19
C PHE A 274 -3.52 -27.95 4.34
N ARG A 275 -3.50 -28.63 5.49
CA ARG A 275 -4.31 -28.29 6.68
C ARG A 275 -3.49 -28.27 7.98
N GLN A 276 -2.17 -28.17 7.86
CA GLN A 276 -1.24 -28.20 8.99
C GLN A 276 -1.24 -26.87 9.76
N ALA A 277 -1.44 -25.75 9.07
CA ALA A 277 -1.53 -24.43 9.70
C ALA A 277 -2.91 -24.21 10.32
N LYS A 278 -2.94 -23.52 11.46
CA LYS A 278 -4.14 -23.32 12.29
C LYS A 278 -4.65 -21.88 12.31
N ASN A 279 -3.88 -20.95 11.75
CA ASN A 279 -4.16 -19.52 11.75
C ASN A 279 -4.16 -18.99 10.33
N ALA A 280 -4.71 -17.80 10.12
CA ALA A 280 -4.76 -17.15 8.81
C ALA A 280 -3.39 -17.12 8.13
N ILE A 281 -3.35 -17.60 6.89
CA ILE A 281 -2.13 -17.56 6.06
C ILE A 281 -1.95 -16.14 5.54
N VAL A 282 -0.81 -15.55 5.84
CA VAL A 282 -0.48 -14.17 5.46
C VAL A 282 0.21 -14.13 4.10
N ASP A 283 1.15 -15.04 3.86
CA ASP A 283 1.85 -15.16 2.58
C ASP A 283 2.21 -16.62 2.27
N VAL A 284 2.30 -16.93 0.98
CA VAL A 284 2.70 -18.24 0.46
C VAL A 284 3.62 -18.05 -0.73
N LYS A 285 4.75 -18.75 -0.72
CA LYS A 285 5.78 -18.69 -1.75
C LYS A 285 6.19 -20.09 -2.16
N ILE A 286 6.69 -20.18 -3.38
CA ILE A 286 7.23 -21.40 -3.95
C ILE A 286 8.59 -21.08 -4.55
N ALA A 287 9.55 -21.98 -4.35
CA ALA A 287 10.87 -21.86 -4.94
C ALA A 287 10.77 -21.89 -6.47
N ALA A 288 11.67 -21.17 -7.17
CA ALA A 288 11.61 -21.04 -8.62
C ALA A 288 11.85 -22.37 -9.38
N ASP A 289 12.53 -23.33 -8.74
CA ASP A 289 12.71 -24.71 -9.20
C ASP A 289 11.51 -25.63 -8.87
N GLY A 290 10.52 -25.13 -8.11
CA GLY A 290 9.36 -25.90 -7.65
C GLY A 290 9.66 -26.92 -6.55
N SER A 291 10.86 -26.91 -5.95
CA SER A 291 11.27 -27.94 -4.99
C SER A 291 10.68 -27.74 -3.59
N PHE A 292 10.40 -26.49 -3.19
CA PHE A 292 9.85 -26.16 -1.87
C PHE A 292 8.69 -25.17 -1.94
N ILE A 293 7.75 -25.32 -1.01
CA ILE A 293 6.72 -24.33 -0.69
C ILE A 293 6.95 -23.85 0.73
N ALA A 294 6.91 -22.55 0.95
CA ALA A 294 6.89 -21.94 2.27
C ALA A 294 5.62 -21.11 2.46
N ALA A 295 5.07 -21.13 3.66
CA ALA A 295 3.94 -20.27 4.03
C ALA A 295 4.15 -19.70 5.43
N ILE A 296 3.63 -18.51 5.66
CA ILE A 296 3.64 -17.86 6.97
C ILE A 296 2.21 -17.58 7.44
N ASP A 297 1.98 -17.74 8.75
CA ASP A 297 0.69 -17.43 9.36
C ASP A 297 0.71 -16.15 10.20
N ALA A 298 -0.47 -15.67 10.59
CA ALA A 298 -0.66 -14.46 11.40
C ALA A 298 -0.06 -14.54 12.82
N HIS A 299 0.47 -15.70 13.23
CA HIS A 299 1.15 -15.90 14.51
C HIS A 299 2.67 -16.12 14.35
N ASN A 300 3.19 -15.77 13.17
CA ASN A 300 4.61 -15.76 12.81
C ASN A 300 5.23 -17.17 12.72
N TYR A 301 4.39 -18.20 12.52
CA TYR A 301 4.90 -19.54 12.19
C TYR A 301 5.20 -19.61 10.70
N LEU A 302 6.39 -20.09 10.38
CA LEU A 302 6.76 -20.52 9.04
C LEU A 302 6.52 -22.02 8.91
N TYR A 303 5.88 -22.42 7.83
CA TYR A 303 5.59 -23.80 7.45
C TYR A 303 6.32 -24.12 6.15
N LEU A 304 6.88 -25.33 6.05
CA LEU A 304 7.70 -25.75 4.92
C LEU A 304 7.26 -27.11 4.38
N TRP A 305 7.17 -27.22 3.06
CA TRP A 305 6.91 -28.46 2.33
C TRP A 305 7.96 -28.68 1.24
N ARG A 306 8.30 -29.94 0.97
CA ARG A 306 9.20 -30.36 -0.11
C ARG A 306 8.43 -31.18 -1.14
N SER A 307 8.71 -30.92 -2.41
CA SER A 307 8.17 -31.68 -3.53
C SER A 307 8.79 -33.08 -3.57
N LYS A 308 7.95 -34.12 -3.67
CA LYS A 308 8.38 -35.51 -3.82
C LYS A 308 8.88 -35.81 -5.23
N ALA A 309 8.41 -35.06 -6.23
CA ALA A 309 8.82 -35.21 -7.62
C ALA A 309 10.34 -35.00 -7.82
N MET A 310 10.98 -34.23 -6.95
CA MET A 310 12.44 -33.98 -6.99
C MET A 310 13.27 -35.09 -6.34
N VAL A 311 12.63 -36.02 -5.62
CA VAL A 311 13.30 -37.09 -4.87
C VAL A 311 13.05 -38.46 -5.50
N ALA A 312 11.97 -38.62 -6.25
CA ALA A 312 11.64 -39.89 -6.89
C ALA A 312 12.57 -40.20 -8.06
N THR A 313 13.05 -41.45 -8.08
CA THR A 313 13.92 -41.98 -9.13
C THR A 313 13.13 -42.47 -10.35
N ASP A 314 11.85 -42.84 -10.18
CA ASP A 314 10.96 -43.29 -11.25
C ASP A 314 9.66 -42.46 -11.27
N ALA A 315 9.34 -41.90 -12.45
CA ALA A 315 8.18 -41.01 -12.64
C ALA A 315 6.83 -41.74 -12.58
N ASP A 316 6.82 -43.06 -12.82
CA ASP A 316 5.60 -43.88 -12.88
C ASP A 316 5.05 -44.27 -11.49
N GLU A 317 5.81 -44.08 -10.40
CA GLU A 317 5.37 -44.34 -9.01
C GLU A 317 4.78 -43.11 -8.31
N LEU A 318 4.78 -41.93 -8.94
CA LEU A 318 4.26 -40.72 -8.31
C LEU A 318 2.73 -40.66 -8.35
N ASP A 319 2.10 -40.79 -7.19
CA ASP A 319 0.71 -40.38 -7.03
C ASP A 319 0.59 -38.86 -7.24
N THR A 320 -0.07 -38.48 -8.34
CA THR A 320 -0.36 -37.08 -8.70
C THR A 320 -1.14 -36.30 -7.63
N THR A 321 -1.76 -36.99 -6.67
CA THR A 321 -2.52 -36.37 -5.58
C THR A 321 -1.70 -36.11 -4.32
N ASP A 322 -0.54 -36.76 -4.15
CA ASP A 322 0.32 -36.67 -2.96
C ASP A 322 1.76 -36.28 -3.30
N LEU A 323 1.90 -35.15 -3.99
CA LEU A 323 3.18 -34.63 -4.49
C LEU A 323 4.05 -33.94 -3.44
N TRP A 324 3.54 -33.69 -2.23
CA TRP A 324 4.18 -32.79 -1.27
C TRP A 324 4.35 -33.42 0.11
N SER A 325 5.58 -33.38 0.63
CA SER A 325 5.92 -33.81 1.98
C SER A 325 6.00 -32.60 2.91
N TYR A 326 5.23 -32.60 4.00
CA TYR A 326 5.33 -31.57 5.03
C TYR A 326 6.59 -31.80 5.88
N ILE A 327 7.51 -30.82 5.89
CA ILE A 327 8.75 -30.88 6.67
C ILE A 327 8.47 -30.50 8.12
N GLY A 328 7.77 -29.40 8.35
CA GLY A 328 7.52 -28.92 9.70
C GLY A 328 7.09 -27.47 9.76
N ARG A 329 7.07 -26.95 10.99
CA ARG A 329 6.85 -25.54 11.28
C ARG A 329 7.86 -25.03 12.29
N CYS A 330 8.24 -23.76 12.19
CA CYS A 330 9.09 -23.09 13.15
C CYS A 330 8.60 -21.66 13.42
N LYS A 331 8.85 -21.17 14.63
CA LYS A 331 8.64 -19.76 14.97
C LYS A 331 10.01 -19.10 15.16
N SER A 332 10.48 -18.42 14.13
CA SER A 332 11.78 -17.73 14.11
C SER A 332 11.68 -16.26 14.49
N HIS A 333 10.50 -15.65 14.31
CA HIS A 333 10.25 -14.24 14.60
C HIS A 333 9.31 -14.05 15.79
N THR A 334 9.55 -12.98 16.54
CA THR A 334 8.73 -12.58 17.70
C THR A 334 7.58 -11.65 17.30
N LYS A 335 7.76 -10.88 16.22
CA LYS A 335 6.77 -9.98 15.61
C LYS A 335 6.40 -10.43 14.19
N PRO A 336 5.38 -9.81 13.55
CA PRO A 336 4.96 -10.14 12.18
C PRO A 336 6.11 -10.24 11.18
N ILE A 337 6.06 -11.28 10.34
CA ILE A 337 6.99 -11.48 9.24
C ILE A 337 6.53 -10.60 8.08
N THR A 338 7.37 -9.65 7.66
CA THR A 338 7.08 -8.68 6.59
C THR A 338 7.66 -9.09 5.25
N GLY A 339 8.62 -10.01 5.23
CA GLY A 339 9.23 -10.55 4.03
C GLY A 339 9.40 -12.07 4.09
N LEU A 340 8.91 -12.76 3.06
CA LEU A 340 9.13 -14.18 2.79
C LEU A 340 9.49 -14.32 1.32
N GLU A 341 10.71 -14.74 1.01
CA GLU A 341 11.13 -14.94 -0.38
C GLU A 341 12.11 -16.09 -0.54
N PHE A 342 11.99 -16.79 -1.67
CA PHE A 342 12.98 -17.75 -2.11
C PHE A 342 14.03 -17.08 -3.00
N GLY A 343 15.29 -17.36 -2.74
CA GLY A 343 16.41 -17.06 -3.63
C GLY A 343 16.91 -18.32 -4.32
N MET A 344 17.89 -18.17 -5.20
CA MET A 344 18.66 -19.27 -5.76
C MET A 344 20.13 -19.01 -5.50
N SER A 345 20.84 -20.03 -5.02
CA SER A 345 22.29 -19.98 -4.94
C SER A 345 22.91 -20.07 -6.35
N PRO A 346 24.20 -19.71 -6.51
CA PRO A 346 24.94 -19.95 -7.75
C PRO A 346 24.90 -21.43 -8.20
N ASP A 347 24.76 -22.36 -7.25
CA ASP A 347 24.64 -23.80 -7.48
C ASP A 347 23.20 -24.25 -7.82
N GLN A 348 22.29 -23.30 -8.12
CA GLN A 348 20.88 -23.52 -8.43
C GLN A 348 20.07 -24.19 -7.30
N GLN A 349 20.50 -24.04 -6.05
CA GLN A 349 19.73 -24.52 -4.90
C GLN A 349 18.82 -23.42 -4.37
N ALA A 350 17.60 -23.79 -3.98
CA ALA A 350 16.69 -22.86 -3.33
C ALA A 350 17.27 -22.36 -1.99
N LEU A 351 17.21 -21.05 -1.79
CA LEU A 351 17.52 -20.37 -0.53
C LEU A 351 16.22 -19.80 0.03
N LEU A 352 16.04 -19.82 1.35
CA LEU A 352 14.86 -19.24 1.98
C LEU A 352 15.31 -18.27 3.06
N VAL A 353 14.80 -17.04 2.97
CA VAL A 353 15.09 -15.97 3.93
C VAL A 353 13.78 -15.30 4.34
N THR A 354 13.68 -14.97 5.63
CA THR A 354 12.59 -14.17 6.16
C THR A 354 13.11 -12.94 6.89
N VAL A 355 12.28 -11.90 6.89
CA VAL A 355 12.50 -10.66 7.63
C VAL A 355 11.20 -10.30 8.35
N GLY A 356 11.30 -9.79 9.57
CA GLY A 356 10.15 -9.39 10.38
C GLY A 356 10.30 -8.01 11.01
N GLU A 357 9.18 -7.50 11.54
CA GLU A 357 9.13 -6.24 12.30
C GLU A 357 9.94 -6.28 13.61
N ASP A 358 10.42 -7.47 14.00
CA ASP A 358 11.36 -7.65 15.09
C ASP A 358 12.80 -7.29 14.73
N LYS A 359 13.02 -6.76 13.52
CA LYS A 359 14.31 -6.25 13.04
C LYS A 359 15.34 -7.36 12.83
N MET A 360 14.85 -8.60 12.69
CA MET A 360 15.69 -9.78 12.50
C MET A 360 15.60 -10.28 11.06
N LEU A 361 16.72 -10.74 10.54
CA LEU A 361 16.83 -11.53 9.31
C LEU A 361 17.14 -12.98 9.69
N VAL A 362 16.40 -13.91 9.10
CA VAL A 362 16.54 -15.34 9.37
C VAL A 362 16.74 -16.11 8.07
N ASP A 363 17.72 -17.01 8.08
CA ASP A 363 18.13 -17.82 6.94
C ASP A 363 17.95 -19.31 7.25
N TYR A 364 17.28 -20.02 6.35
CA TYR A 364 16.86 -21.40 6.53
C TYR A 364 17.67 -22.37 5.68
N SER A 365 18.13 -23.44 6.34
CA SER A 365 18.85 -24.52 5.70
C SER A 365 17.90 -25.53 5.07
N LEU A 366 17.53 -25.33 3.80
CA LEU A 366 16.58 -26.21 3.11
C LEU A 366 17.12 -27.63 2.87
N SER A 367 18.44 -27.78 2.72
CA SER A 367 19.13 -29.06 2.54
C SER A 367 19.13 -29.89 3.83
N ARG A 368 19.38 -29.25 4.97
CA ARG A 368 19.40 -29.88 6.30
C ARG A 368 18.01 -30.06 6.90
N SER A 369 17.03 -29.27 6.46
CA SER A 369 15.65 -29.39 6.94
C SER A 369 15.01 -30.68 6.42
N SER A 370 14.45 -31.48 7.32
CA SER A 370 13.88 -32.79 7.02
C SER A 370 12.64 -33.04 7.88
N VAL A 371 11.82 -34.03 7.55
CA VAL A 371 10.65 -34.39 8.37
C VAL A 371 11.07 -34.83 9.79
N MET A 372 12.27 -35.39 9.94
CA MET A 372 12.78 -35.85 11.24
C MET A 372 13.38 -34.69 12.05
N ASP A 373 14.17 -33.83 11.41
CA ASP A 373 14.90 -32.75 12.07
C ASP A 373 14.09 -31.45 12.17
N GLY A 374 12.97 -31.37 11.45
CA GLY A 374 12.18 -30.16 11.30
C GLY A 374 12.88 -29.12 10.43
N ILE A 375 12.53 -27.86 10.67
CA ILE A 375 13.11 -26.72 9.96
C ILE A 375 14.35 -26.24 10.70
N ILE A 376 15.49 -26.25 10.01
CA ILE A 376 16.80 -25.88 10.56
C ILE A 376 17.24 -24.53 10.00
N LEU A 377 17.79 -23.67 10.87
CA LEU A 377 18.38 -22.40 10.49
C LEU A 377 19.86 -22.58 10.11
N ASN A 378 20.34 -21.81 9.13
CA ASN A 378 21.76 -21.77 8.78
C ASN A 378 22.59 -21.08 9.87
N ALA A 379 22.03 -20.03 10.48
CA ALA A 379 22.65 -19.22 11.52
C ALA A 379 21.57 -18.71 12.51
N PRO A 380 21.94 -18.26 13.71
CA PRO A 380 20.99 -17.57 14.59
C PRO A 380 20.42 -16.32 13.92
N PRO A 381 19.18 -15.91 14.25
CA PRO A 381 18.58 -14.67 13.74
C PRO A 381 19.51 -13.48 13.93
N GLN A 382 19.69 -12.68 12.87
CA GLN A 382 20.58 -11.53 12.89
C GLN A 382 19.82 -10.22 12.90
N LYS A 383 20.22 -9.31 13.80
CA LYS A 383 19.70 -7.95 13.83
C LYS A 383 20.22 -7.15 12.64
N ILE A 384 19.29 -6.55 11.89
CA ILE A 384 19.58 -5.75 10.69
C ILE A 384 19.20 -4.27 10.84
N GLU A 385 18.33 -3.95 11.80
CA GLU A 385 17.86 -2.58 12.04
C GLU A 385 17.91 -2.23 13.52
N GLN A 386 18.21 -0.96 13.81
CA GLN A 386 18.27 -0.43 15.18
C GLN A 386 16.98 0.32 15.52
N SER A 387 16.69 1.43 14.83
CA SER A 387 15.49 2.25 14.99
C SER A 387 14.36 1.76 14.08
N ALA A 388 14.64 1.66 12.79
CA ALA A 388 13.67 1.38 11.74
C ALA A 388 13.03 -0.01 11.84
N THR A 389 11.82 -0.13 11.31
CA THR A 389 11.08 -1.39 11.17
C THR A 389 11.16 -1.87 9.73
N PRO A 390 11.64 -3.10 9.46
CA PRO A 390 11.63 -3.67 8.12
C PRO A 390 10.21 -3.86 7.58
N THR A 391 9.97 -3.40 6.36
CA THR A 391 8.64 -3.37 5.73
C THR A 391 8.53 -4.34 4.56
N THR A 392 9.62 -4.57 3.83
CA THR A 392 9.70 -5.62 2.81
C THR A 392 11.13 -6.10 2.61
N PHE A 393 11.22 -7.19 1.86
CA PHE A 393 12.46 -7.83 1.47
C PHE A 393 12.37 -8.28 0.00
N PHE A 394 13.48 -8.18 -0.72
CA PHE A 394 13.64 -8.82 -2.03
C PHE A 394 15.12 -9.13 -2.33
N TRP A 395 15.37 -10.10 -3.19
CA TRP A 395 16.71 -10.40 -3.69
C TRP A 395 17.16 -9.33 -4.70
N HIS A 396 18.39 -8.86 -4.56
CA HIS A 396 18.99 -7.98 -5.56
C HIS A 396 19.08 -8.75 -6.89
N PRO A 397 18.67 -8.16 -8.01
CA PRO A 397 18.70 -8.83 -9.29
C PRO A 397 20.14 -8.96 -9.80
N ASP A 398 20.38 -10.01 -10.58
CA ASP A 398 21.69 -10.24 -11.19
C ASP A 398 22.03 -9.09 -12.14
N MET A 399 23.12 -8.39 -11.83
CA MET A 399 23.60 -7.23 -12.57
C MET A 399 25.06 -7.43 -12.97
N PRO A 400 25.47 -7.05 -14.19
CA PRO A 400 26.87 -7.11 -14.59
C PRO A 400 27.75 -6.30 -13.63
N GLY A 401 28.79 -6.93 -13.08
CA GLY A 401 29.70 -6.32 -12.10
C GLY A 401 29.29 -6.52 -10.63
N VAL A 402 28.13 -7.12 -10.36
CA VAL A 402 27.76 -7.59 -9.01
C VAL A 402 28.04 -9.09 -8.92
N HIS A 403 29.02 -9.46 -8.10
CA HIS A 403 29.47 -10.85 -7.91
C HIS A 403 29.18 -11.36 -6.48
N GLU A 404 28.19 -10.77 -5.82
CA GLU A 404 27.76 -11.14 -4.47
C GLU A 404 26.26 -11.41 -4.45
N ASP A 405 25.84 -12.39 -3.65
CA ASP A 405 24.43 -12.61 -3.35
C ASP A 405 23.97 -11.47 -2.42
N LEU A 406 23.22 -10.52 -2.97
CA LEU A 406 22.73 -9.37 -2.21
C LEU A 406 21.23 -9.49 -1.96
N VAL A 407 20.84 -9.16 -0.75
CA VAL A 407 19.48 -8.98 -0.30
C VAL A 407 19.24 -7.49 -0.12
N VAL A 408 18.08 -7.00 -0.51
CA VAL A 408 17.68 -5.63 -0.23
C VAL A 408 16.49 -5.61 0.71
N ILE A 409 16.60 -4.79 1.75
CA ILE A 409 15.61 -4.64 2.79
C ILE A 409 15.13 -3.20 2.77
N ALA A 410 13.82 -3.02 2.72
CA ALA A 410 13.22 -1.72 2.87
C ALA A 410 12.67 -1.54 4.28
N ASN A 411 12.65 -0.29 4.76
CA ASN A 411 12.15 0.04 6.08
C ASN A 411 11.21 1.26 6.08
N ASP A 412 10.67 1.57 7.25
CA ASP A 412 9.76 2.69 7.52
C ASP A 412 10.45 4.07 7.59
N GLU A 413 11.77 4.14 7.45
CA GLU A 413 12.57 5.37 7.41
C GLU A 413 13.01 5.74 5.97
N TYR A 414 12.33 5.18 4.95
CA TYR A 414 12.62 5.35 3.52
C TYR A 414 14.05 4.97 3.14
N LYS A 415 14.58 3.90 3.73
CA LYS A 415 15.89 3.37 3.35
C LYS A 415 15.74 2.02 2.68
N PHE A 416 16.51 1.81 1.63
CA PHE A 416 16.87 0.50 1.14
C PHE A 416 18.29 0.17 1.62
N LYS A 417 18.42 -0.95 2.34
CA LYS A 417 19.71 -1.47 2.80
C LYS A 417 20.03 -2.75 2.06
N GLN A 418 21.20 -2.79 1.45
CA GLN A 418 21.73 -3.95 0.74
C GLN A 418 22.63 -4.74 1.68
N TRP A 419 22.28 -5.99 1.90
CA TRP A 419 22.97 -6.92 2.79
C TRP A 419 23.53 -8.07 1.97
N ASN A 420 24.78 -8.45 2.21
CA ASN A 420 25.32 -9.67 1.63
C ASN A 420 24.66 -10.89 2.29
N ALA A 421 24.10 -11.80 1.49
CA ALA A 421 23.34 -12.94 1.98
C ALA A 421 24.21 -13.96 2.70
N ASN A 422 25.52 -14.03 2.46
CA ASN A 422 26.39 -15.03 3.05
C ASN A 422 26.98 -14.56 4.39
N ASN A 423 27.62 -13.40 4.41
CA ASN A 423 28.26 -12.86 5.62
C ASN A 423 27.39 -11.85 6.39
N LYS A 424 26.23 -11.49 5.83
CA LYS A 424 25.24 -10.60 6.44
C LYS A 424 25.82 -9.25 6.86
N THR A 425 26.78 -8.73 6.10
CA THR A 425 27.29 -7.37 6.23
C THR A 425 26.49 -6.42 5.36
N CYS A 426 26.28 -5.19 5.85
CA CYS A 426 25.69 -4.13 5.03
C CYS A 426 26.71 -3.68 3.97
N ARG A 427 26.28 -3.70 2.72
CA ARG A 427 27.05 -3.21 1.56
C ARG A 427 26.68 -1.79 1.18
N LYS A 428 25.42 -1.39 1.41
CA LYS A 428 24.95 -0.07 1.00
C LYS A 428 23.65 0.33 1.70
N THR A 429 23.53 1.58 2.13
CA THR A 429 22.26 2.20 2.48
C THR A 429 21.94 3.29 1.45
N THR A 430 20.69 3.34 0.99
CA THR A 430 20.23 4.38 0.05
C THR A 430 18.89 4.94 0.49
N LEU A 431 18.74 6.27 0.40
CA LEU A 431 17.47 6.94 0.65
C LEU A 431 16.51 6.71 -0.52
N HIS A 432 15.54 5.82 -0.37
CA HIS A 432 14.51 5.49 -1.37
C HIS A 432 13.31 4.78 -0.70
N PRO A 433 12.07 4.99 -1.18
CA PRO A 433 11.63 6.04 -2.11
C PRO A 433 11.40 7.37 -1.38
N THR A 434 11.71 8.51 -2.01
CA THR A 434 11.44 9.85 -1.45
C THR A 434 10.00 10.31 -1.63
N TYR A 435 9.18 9.52 -2.33
CA TYR A 435 7.77 9.81 -2.61
C TYR A 435 6.87 8.99 -1.68
N ALA A 436 6.19 9.67 -0.76
CA ALA A 436 5.30 9.07 0.22
C ALA A 436 3.92 9.73 0.18
N GLY A 437 2.87 8.94 0.37
CA GLY A 437 1.54 9.48 0.68
C GLY A 437 1.45 9.91 2.15
N GLU A 438 0.45 10.74 2.48
CA GLU A 438 0.17 11.16 3.85
C GLU A 438 -0.10 9.94 4.76
N GLY A 439 0.66 9.82 5.85
CA GLY A 439 0.51 8.75 6.86
C GLY A 439 1.85 8.13 7.27
N LYS A 440 2.29 8.41 8.50
CA LYS A 440 3.60 8.02 9.05
C LYS A 440 3.72 6.55 9.53
N GLN A 441 2.65 5.75 9.48
CA GLN A 441 2.63 4.48 10.21
C GLN A 441 2.51 3.22 9.35
N ASP A 442 2.12 3.33 8.08
CA ASP A 442 1.73 2.18 7.23
C ASP A 442 2.40 2.23 5.84
N GLN A 443 3.67 2.61 5.80
CA GLN A 443 4.42 2.75 4.55
C GLN A 443 5.15 1.45 4.24
N TRP A 444 4.54 0.61 3.39
CA TRP A 444 5.17 -0.62 2.90
C TRP A 444 5.71 -0.40 1.48
N PRO A 445 6.97 0.03 1.31
CA PRO A 445 7.67 -0.16 0.04
C PRO A 445 7.60 -1.64 -0.34
N VAL A 446 6.91 -2.04 -1.40
CA VAL A 446 7.07 -3.39 -2.00
C VAL A 446 7.67 -3.21 -3.38
N LEU A 447 8.90 -3.68 -3.56
CA LEU A 447 9.63 -3.61 -4.82
C LEU A 447 9.61 -4.96 -5.54
N ARG A 448 9.25 -4.95 -6.82
CA ARG A 448 9.58 -6.03 -7.75
C ARG A 448 10.56 -5.52 -8.80
N LEU A 449 11.75 -6.11 -8.85
CA LEU A 449 12.75 -5.85 -9.87
C LEU A 449 12.58 -6.82 -11.03
N GLN A 450 12.56 -6.32 -12.26
CA GLN A 450 12.59 -7.16 -13.46
C GLN A 450 13.46 -6.52 -14.55
N TYR A 451 14.05 -7.40 -15.37
CA TYR A 451 15.05 -7.15 -16.42
C TYR A 451 15.02 -5.78 -17.14
N PRO A 452 16.19 -5.19 -17.48
CA PRO A 452 17.53 -5.47 -16.95
C PRO A 452 18.04 -4.37 -16.00
N ARG A 453 17.28 -3.29 -15.73
CA ARG A 453 17.78 -2.14 -14.92
C ARG A 453 16.71 -1.39 -14.14
N GLN A 454 15.50 -1.93 -13.98
CA GLN A 454 14.40 -1.17 -13.37
C GLN A 454 13.62 -1.98 -12.33
N GLY A 455 13.19 -1.27 -11.29
CA GLY A 455 12.32 -1.77 -10.23
C GLY A 455 11.01 -1.02 -10.21
N LYS A 456 9.96 -1.72 -9.83
CA LYS A 456 8.63 -1.14 -9.63
C LYS A 456 8.30 -1.25 -8.15
N TYR A 457 8.06 -0.12 -7.51
CA TYR A 457 7.72 -0.08 -6.09
C TYR A 457 6.29 0.40 -5.88
N LYS A 458 5.73 0.08 -4.72
CA LYS A 458 4.56 0.76 -4.16
C LYS A 458 4.88 1.25 -2.76
N THR A 459 4.21 2.28 -2.26
CA THR A 459 4.13 2.62 -0.83
C THR A 459 2.69 2.45 -0.37
N HIS A 460 2.20 3.26 0.59
CA HIS A 460 0.81 3.21 1.05
C HIS A 460 -0.18 3.51 -0.08
N THR A 461 -0.02 4.64 -0.77
CA THR A 461 -0.89 5.10 -1.86
C THR A 461 -0.14 5.36 -3.17
N VAL A 462 1.20 5.43 -3.11
CA VAL A 462 2.04 5.80 -4.25
C VAL A 462 2.53 4.54 -4.95
N VAL A 463 2.51 4.55 -6.27
CA VAL A 463 3.21 3.61 -7.13
C VAL A 463 4.40 4.31 -7.76
N GLY A 464 5.51 3.60 -7.96
CA GLY A 464 6.67 4.21 -8.59
C GLY A 464 7.57 3.24 -9.33
N VAL A 465 8.50 3.82 -10.04
CA VAL A 465 9.54 3.12 -10.78
C VAL A 465 10.89 3.65 -10.31
N LEU A 466 11.85 2.74 -10.16
CA LEU A 466 13.23 3.06 -9.83
C LEU A 466 14.18 2.43 -10.83
N LYS A 467 15.37 3.00 -10.95
CA LYS A 467 16.44 2.53 -11.83
C LYS A 467 17.62 2.02 -11.01
N LEU A 468 18.19 0.90 -11.45
CA LEU A 468 19.42 0.35 -10.91
C LEU A 468 20.65 0.98 -11.58
N PRO A 469 21.79 1.09 -10.87
CA PRO A 469 22.02 0.63 -9.49
C PRO A 469 21.36 1.54 -8.44
N LEU A 470 20.95 0.96 -7.31
CA LEU A 470 20.45 1.72 -6.16
C LEU A 470 21.61 2.51 -5.56
N ASP A 471 21.62 3.83 -5.76
CA ASP A 471 22.68 4.73 -5.27
C ASP A 471 22.16 5.93 -4.49
N GLY A 472 20.84 6.08 -4.36
CA GLY A 472 20.22 7.22 -3.69
C GLY A 472 20.01 8.43 -4.60
N ASN A 473 20.32 8.35 -5.89
CA ASN A 473 20.07 9.46 -6.82
C ASN A 473 18.55 9.71 -6.95
N PRO A 474 18.05 10.91 -6.59
CA PRO A 474 16.62 11.19 -6.63
C PRO A 474 16.04 11.11 -8.04
N HIS A 475 16.84 11.42 -9.08
CA HIS A 475 16.43 11.38 -10.48
C HIS A 475 16.39 9.95 -11.07
N LYS A 476 16.75 8.93 -10.28
CA LYS A 476 16.60 7.51 -10.63
C LYS A 476 15.33 6.90 -10.06
N SER A 477 14.43 7.70 -9.50
CA SER A 477 13.12 7.24 -9.06
C SER A 477 12.01 8.21 -9.44
N MET A 478 10.80 7.70 -9.53
CA MET A 478 9.60 8.51 -9.65
C MET A 478 8.43 7.84 -8.92
N GLY A 479 7.50 8.63 -8.39
CA GLY A 479 6.27 8.17 -7.75
C GLY A 479 5.04 8.92 -8.24
N LEU A 480 3.89 8.24 -8.27
CA LEU A 480 2.57 8.80 -8.57
C LEU A 480 1.51 8.19 -7.64
N ILE A 481 0.51 8.97 -7.23
CA ILE A 481 -0.59 8.47 -6.39
C ILE A 481 -1.47 7.54 -7.22
N ALA A 482 -1.53 6.25 -6.84
CA ALA A 482 -2.30 5.23 -7.54
C ALA A 482 -3.73 5.07 -7.02
N TYR A 483 -3.94 5.31 -5.72
CA TYR A 483 -5.22 5.10 -5.02
C TYR A 483 -5.43 6.20 -3.98
N ALA A 484 -6.70 6.46 -3.66
CA ALA A 484 -7.05 7.26 -2.50
C ALA A 484 -6.78 6.50 -1.19
N GLY A 485 -6.98 5.17 -1.21
CA GLY A 485 -6.68 4.27 -0.10
C GLY A 485 -5.37 3.49 -0.25
N ARG A 486 -5.22 2.47 0.59
CA ARG A 486 -4.04 1.60 0.67
C ARG A 486 -3.94 0.67 -0.54
N ILE A 487 -2.75 0.57 -1.12
CA ILE A 487 -2.39 -0.49 -2.08
C ILE A 487 -2.17 -1.80 -1.32
N SER A 488 -3.09 -2.76 -1.46
CA SER A 488 -3.00 -4.06 -0.78
C SER A 488 -1.95 -4.96 -1.43
N ASN A 489 -1.95 -5.10 -2.76
CA ASN A 489 -1.07 -6.03 -3.47
C ASN A 489 -0.52 -5.43 -4.76
N VAL A 490 0.60 -6.01 -5.23
CA VAL A 490 1.23 -5.66 -6.50
C VAL A 490 1.72 -6.88 -7.24
N ALA A 491 1.67 -6.82 -8.57
CA ALA A 491 2.21 -7.83 -9.46
C ALA A 491 2.84 -7.17 -10.69
N VAL A 492 3.78 -7.87 -11.31
CA VAL A 492 4.40 -7.45 -12.57
C VAL A 492 4.00 -8.47 -13.63
N SER A 493 3.65 -8.01 -14.83
CA SER A 493 3.38 -8.91 -15.94
C SER A 493 4.64 -9.71 -16.31
N PHE A 494 4.46 -10.91 -16.88
CA PHE A 494 5.58 -11.77 -17.27
C PHE A 494 6.58 -11.10 -18.23
N ASP A 495 6.11 -10.19 -19.08
CA ASP A 495 6.93 -9.42 -20.02
C ASP A 495 7.58 -8.16 -19.40
N GLY A 496 7.31 -7.88 -18.12
CA GLY A 496 7.82 -6.70 -17.43
C GLY A 496 7.21 -5.37 -17.88
N LYS A 497 6.33 -5.36 -18.88
CA LYS A 497 5.76 -4.13 -19.45
C LYS A 497 4.76 -3.48 -18.50
N TYR A 498 3.85 -4.27 -17.96
CA TYR A 498 2.77 -3.79 -17.11
C TYR A 498 3.12 -3.92 -15.63
N PHE A 499 2.77 -2.90 -14.86
CA PHE A 499 2.70 -2.99 -13.41
C PHE A 499 1.23 -3.04 -13.00
N ILE A 500 0.88 -3.96 -12.11
CA ILE A 500 -0.50 -4.18 -11.70
C ILE A 500 -0.57 -3.95 -10.21
N THR A 501 -1.49 -3.11 -9.80
CA THR A 501 -1.73 -2.76 -8.40
C THR A 501 -3.17 -3.05 -8.03
N ALA A 502 -3.42 -3.37 -6.77
CA ALA A 502 -4.77 -3.54 -6.24
C ALA A 502 -4.98 -2.66 -5.00
N GLY A 503 -6.10 -1.94 -4.96
CA GLY A 503 -6.47 -1.04 -3.87
C GLY A 503 -7.42 -1.71 -2.90
N GLY A 504 -6.97 -2.72 -2.16
CA GLY A 504 -7.69 -3.45 -1.10
C GLY A 504 -9.18 -3.12 -0.94
N LYS A 505 -9.48 -2.09 -0.13
CA LYS A 505 -10.84 -1.65 0.22
C LYS A 505 -11.58 -0.88 -0.88
N ASP A 506 -10.83 -0.26 -1.79
CA ASP A 506 -11.36 0.48 -2.93
C ASP A 506 -11.83 -0.47 -4.04
N MET A 507 -11.50 -1.78 -3.96
CA MET A 507 -11.93 -2.85 -4.89
C MET A 507 -11.48 -2.64 -6.34
N ILE A 508 -10.47 -1.79 -6.56
CA ILE A 508 -9.97 -1.40 -7.88
C ILE A 508 -8.63 -2.07 -8.16
N VAL A 509 -8.47 -2.60 -9.37
CA VAL A 509 -7.19 -3.06 -9.92
C VAL A 509 -6.76 -2.10 -11.03
N ASN A 510 -5.59 -1.48 -10.87
CA ASN A 510 -5.01 -0.59 -11.87
C ASN A 510 -3.93 -1.32 -12.65
N LEU A 511 -3.91 -1.09 -13.97
CA LEU A 511 -2.92 -1.60 -14.91
C LEU A 511 -2.10 -0.42 -15.46
N TRP A 512 -0.82 -0.38 -15.12
CA TRP A 512 0.10 0.70 -15.49
C TRP A 512 1.04 0.24 -16.59
N ASP A 513 1.09 0.98 -17.70
CA ASP A 513 2.11 0.78 -18.74
C ASP A 513 3.39 1.55 -18.37
N VAL A 514 4.50 0.85 -18.19
CA VAL A 514 5.73 1.44 -17.67
C VAL A 514 6.67 1.82 -18.82
N ASN A 515 6.96 3.12 -18.97
CA ASN A 515 7.92 3.61 -19.95
C ASN A 515 9.31 3.84 -19.32
N PRO A 516 10.29 2.96 -19.56
CA PRO A 516 11.61 3.04 -18.95
C PRO A 516 12.41 4.29 -19.37
N ARG A 517 12.19 4.79 -20.59
CA ARG A 517 13.02 5.85 -21.20
C ARG A 517 12.84 7.22 -20.54
N ALA A 518 11.67 7.45 -19.92
CA ALA A 518 11.41 8.70 -19.22
C ALA A 518 12.37 8.87 -18.03
N LEU A 519 12.70 7.77 -17.35
CA LEU A 519 13.62 7.79 -16.22
C LEU A 519 15.08 7.99 -16.64
N ASP A 520 15.48 7.46 -17.81
CA ASP A 520 16.79 7.73 -18.40
C ASP A 520 16.97 9.23 -18.72
N ALA A 521 15.91 9.89 -19.20
CA ALA A 521 15.93 11.32 -19.48
C ALA A 521 15.99 12.16 -18.20
N LEU A 522 15.29 11.76 -17.13
CA LEU A 522 15.36 12.41 -15.82
C LEU A 522 16.75 12.32 -15.21
N GLU A 523 17.38 11.14 -15.23
CA GLU A 523 18.75 10.97 -14.76
C GLU A 523 19.73 11.87 -15.53
N ALA A 524 19.60 11.96 -16.85
CA ALA A 524 20.46 12.81 -17.67
C ALA A 524 20.31 14.31 -17.38
N GLN A 525 19.12 14.76 -16.95
CA GLN A 525 18.86 16.13 -16.54
C GLN A 525 19.34 16.44 -15.12
N GLY A 526 19.39 15.42 -14.24
CA GLY A 526 19.78 15.55 -12.84
C GLY A 526 21.26 15.81 -12.58
N GLY A 527 22.10 15.78 -13.62
CA GLY A 527 23.53 16.00 -13.50
C GLY A 527 24.31 14.72 -13.13
N ALA A 528 25.61 14.89 -12.91
CA ALA A 528 26.53 13.76 -12.68
C ALA A 528 27.32 13.91 -11.38
N GLY A 529 27.82 12.78 -10.87
CA GLY A 529 28.68 12.77 -9.69
C GLY A 529 27.91 13.15 -8.43
N MET A 530 28.10 14.37 -7.95
CA MET A 530 27.61 14.89 -6.66
C MET A 530 26.37 15.77 -6.81
N GLU A 531 26.15 16.37 -7.99
CA GLU A 531 25.05 17.32 -8.25
C GLU A 531 23.67 16.80 -7.81
N PRO A 532 23.27 15.53 -8.12
CA PRO A 532 21.96 15.00 -7.69
C PRO A 532 21.78 14.89 -6.18
N PHE A 533 22.88 14.75 -5.44
CA PHE A 533 22.85 14.54 -3.99
C PHE A 533 22.91 15.88 -3.26
N ALA A 534 23.63 16.85 -3.82
CA ALA A 534 23.64 18.19 -3.28
C ALA A 534 22.29 18.88 -3.40
N SER A 535 21.46 18.58 -4.41
CA SER A 535 20.09 19.12 -4.47
C SER A 535 19.21 18.65 -3.30
N LEU A 536 19.57 17.56 -2.61
CA LEU A 536 18.90 17.11 -1.40
C LEU A 536 19.39 17.87 -0.14
N LEU A 537 20.45 18.67 -0.24
CA LEU A 537 20.91 19.53 0.85
C LEU A 537 20.17 20.86 0.80
N GLU A 538 19.89 21.43 1.97
CA GLU A 538 19.27 22.74 2.07
C GLU A 538 20.15 23.81 1.39
N GLY A 539 19.56 24.55 0.45
CA GLY A 539 20.28 25.55 -0.37
C GLY A 539 21.22 24.96 -1.44
N GLY A 540 21.29 23.64 -1.60
CA GLY A 540 22.10 22.99 -2.62
C GLY A 540 23.61 23.16 -2.42
N VAL A 541 24.39 23.05 -3.50
CA VAL A 541 25.86 23.27 -3.49
C VAL A 541 26.23 24.71 -3.09
N GLN A 542 25.32 25.66 -3.26
CA GLN A 542 25.54 27.07 -2.89
C GLN A 542 25.01 27.40 -1.50
N GLY A 543 24.45 26.41 -0.79
CA GLY A 543 23.88 26.59 0.54
C GLY A 543 24.95 26.77 1.62
N ALA A 544 24.57 27.45 2.70
CA ALA A 544 25.41 27.56 3.89
C ALA A 544 25.74 26.18 4.47
N PHE A 545 24.75 25.27 4.50
CA PHE A 545 24.93 23.92 5.03
C PHE A 545 25.96 23.09 4.23
N TYR A 546 25.99 23.21 2.91
CA TYR A 546 27.05 22.57 2.13
C TYR A 546 28.44 23.15 2.45
N SER A 547 28.53 24.46 2.66
CA SER A 547 29.79 25.11 3.05
C SER A 547 30.27 24.61 4.42
N GLU A 548 29.36 24.39 5.38
CA GLU A 548 29.67 23.77 6.68
C GLU A 548 30.20 22.34 6.53
N ILE A 549 29.59 21.51 5.66
CA ILE A 549 30.10 20.17 5.37
C ILE A 549 31.55 20.23 4.87
N VAL A 550 31.83 21.15 3.95
CA VAL A 550 33.17 21.34 3.38
C VAL A 550 34.16 21.74 4.48
N ASP A 551 33.79 22.70 5.33
CA ASP A 551 34.64 23.19 6.43
C ASP A 551 34.93 22.08 7.45
N TYR A 552 33.93 21.32 7.86
CA TYR A 552 34.12 20.19 8.79
C TYR A 552 34.94 19.07 8.15
N PHE A 553 34.75 18.78 6.87
CA PHE A 553 35.54 17.77 6.16
C PHE A 553 37.03 18.15 6.14
N TYR A 554 37.35 19.40 5.80
CA TYR A 554 38.73 19.89 5.86
C TYR A 554 39.26 19.92 7.30
N PHE A 555 38.44 20.31 8.27
CA PHE A 555 38.84 20.28 9.68
C PHE A 555 39.20 18.87 10.14
N ALA A 556 38.38 17.86 9.82
CA ALA A 556 38.67 16.45 10.12
C ALA A 556 39.98 16.00 9.48
N GLN A 557 40.22 16.41 8.23
CA GLN A 557 41.49 16.13 7.55
C GLN A 557 42.70 16.70 8.30
N LEU A 558 42.61 17.95 8.77
CA LEU A 558 43.68 18.57 9.54
C LEU A 558 43.87 17.90 10.90
N ARG A 559 42.77 17.48 11.54
CA ARG A 559 42.78 16.80 12.84
C ARG A 559 43.54 15.48 12.79
N THR A 560 43.40 14.71 11.70
CA THR A 560 44.13 13.43 11.51
C THR A 560 45.65 13.58 11.45
N GLN A 561 46.14 14.78 11.12
CA GLN A 561 47.57 15.10 11.07
C GLN A 561 48.11 15.62 12.43
N GLY A 562 47.23 15.72 13.44
CA GLY A 562 47.53 16.25 14.75
C GLY A 562 47.16 17.73 14.89
N GLU A 563 46.32 18.04 15.87
CA GLU A 563 45.84 19.41 16.14
C GLU A 563 47.00 20.39 16.43
N ASN A 564 48.04 19.90 17.11
CA ASN A 564 49.23 20.66 17.51
C ASN A 564 50.43 20.48 16.57
N ALA A 565 50.25 19.91 15.37
CA ALA A 565 51.34 19.68 14.43
C ALA A 565 51.88 21.02 13.87
N THR A 566 53.19 21.21 13.96
CA THR A 566 53.93 22.37 13.40
C THR A 566 54.42 22.12 11.97
N ALA A 567 54.28 20.90 11.46
CA ALA A 567 54.62 20.54 10.08
C ALA A 567 53.61 21.13 9.07
N ALA A 568 54.05 21.33 7.83
CA ALA A 568 53.16 21.73 6.75
C ALA A 568 52.06 20.68 6.56
N ARG A 569 50.80 21.12 6.59
CA ARG A 569 49.64 20.24 6.50
C ARG A 569 49.37 19.86 5.04
N ASP A 570 49.07 18.59 4.80
CA ASP A 570 48.79 18.06 3.46
C ASP A 570 47.28 17.97 3.22
N ILE A 571 46.79 18.53 2.10
CA ILE A 571 45.38 18.49 1.71
C ILE A 571 45.22 17.38 0.66
N ALA A 572 45.35 16.14 1.10
CA ALA A 572 45.19 14.92 0.31
C ALA A 572 43.76 14.66 -0.26
N HIS A 573 42.80 15.57 -0.05
CA HIS A 573 41.39 15.45 -0.47
C HIS A 573 40.60 14.21 0.01
N HIS A 574 41.09 13.52 1.04
CA HIS A 574 40.43 12.36 1.64
C HIS A 574 40.63 12.30 3.15
N ILE A 575 39.75 11.60 3.85
CA ILE A 575 39.81 11.34 5.30
C ILE A 575 39.73 9.84 5.59
N PRO A 576 40.30 9.35 6.70
CA PRO A 576 40.14 7.97 7.16
C PRO A 576 38.69 7.64 7.58
N LEU A 577 38.30 6.37 7.49
CA LEU A 577 36.97 5.88 7.93
C LEU A 577 36.62 6.26 9.38
N LEU A 578 37.63 6.31 10.26
CA LEU A 578 37.46 6.65 11.69
C LEU A 578 36.91 8.07 11.90
N GLU A 579 37.01 8.96 10.92
CA GLU A 579 36.49 10.33 11.01
C GLU A 579 34.99 10.42 10.67
N ILE A 580 34.41 9.40 10.01
CA ILE A 580 33.01 9.42 9.57
C ILE A 580 32.04 9.67 10.75
N PRO A 581 32.14 8.95 11.89
CA PRO A 581 31.22 9.16 13.01
C PRO A 581 31.28 10.59 13.57
N HIS A 582 32.49 11.16 13.63
CA HIS A 582 32.69 12.51 14.14
C HIS A 582 32.07 13.56 13.22
N LEU A 583 32.24 13.41 11.90
CA LEU A 583 31.62 14.32 10.93
C LEU A 583 30.10 14.22 10.91
N MET A 584 29.54 13.00 10.97
CA MET A 584 28.09 12.82 11.04
C MET A 584 27.51 13.56 12.26
N ARG A 585 28.14 13.39 13.42
CA ARG A 585 27.74 14.04 14.69
C ARG A 585 27.90 15.56 14.64
N ALA A 586 28.96 16.07 14.01
CA ALA A 586 29.17 17.50 13.82
C ALA A 586 28.09 18.13 12.92
N LEU A 587 27.57 17.36 11.96
CA LEU A 587 26.47 17.75 11.05
C LEU A 587 25.08 17.48 11.64
N GLY A 588 24.96 17.28 12.95
CA GLY A 588 23.69 17.09 13.65
C GLY A 588 23.04 15.71 13.47
N TYR A 589 23.73 14.73 12.88
CA TYR A 589 23.26 13.34 12.82
C TYR A 589 24.03 12.47 13.82
N TYR A 590 23.31 11.86 14.75
CA TYR A 590 23.87 11.03 15.82
C TYR A 590 23.59 9.54 15.54
N PRO A 591 24.41 8.88 14.70
CA PRO A 591 24.22 7.47 14.37
C PRO A 591 24.53 6.57 15.56
N THR A 592 23.79 5.48 15.65
CA THR A 592 24.04 4.35 16.55
C THR A 592 25.29 3.58 16.14
N GLU A 593 25.87 2.78 17.04
CA GLU A 593 27.07 1.97 16.74
C GLU A 593 26.83 0.98 15.59
N LEU A 594 25.62 0.42 15.49
CA LEU A 594 25.24 -0.42 14.35
C LEU A 594 25.22 0.38 13.03
N GLU A 595 24.72 1.61 13.02
CA GLU A 595 24.71 2.47 11.84
C GLU A 595 26.11 2.92 11.45
N ILE A 596 26.97 3.24 12.43
CA ILE A 596 28.39 3.51 12.21
C ILE A 596 29.07 2.31 11.55
N GLN A 597 28.85 1.10 12.08
CA GLN A 597 29.38 -0.13 11.49
C GLN A 597 28.92 -0.30 10.04
N ASN A 598 27.65 -0.02 9.76
CA ASN A 598 27.09 -0.10 8.41
C ASN A 598 27.72 0.93 7.47
N MET A 599 27.86 2.19 7.90
CA MET A 599 28.50 3.26 7.11
C MET A 599 29.97 2.92 6.80
N CYS A 600 30.73 2.49 7.80
CA CYS A 600 32.12 2.09 7.63
C CYS A 600 32.22 0.87 6.70
N SER A 601 31.31 -0.10 6.82
CA SER A 601 31.28 -1.27 5.93
C SER A 601 30.95 -0.88 4.48
N GLU A 602 29.98 -0.01 4.26
CA GLU A 602 29.62 0.49 2.93
C GLU A 602 30.83 1.12 2.23
N VAL A 603 31.54 2.03 2.90
CA VAL A 603 32.72 2.67 2.32
C VAL A 603 33.84 1.65 2.12
N LYS A 604 34.08 0.78 3.11
CA LYS A 604 35.13 -0.25 3.07
C LYS A 604 35.01 -1.19 1.88
N TYR A 605 33.79 -1.56 1.53
CA TYR A 605 33.52 -2.50 0.44
C TYR A 605 33.01 -1.85 -0.84
N SER A 606 33.00 -0.52 -0.92
CA SER A 606 32.46 0.26 -2.05
C SER A 606 33.03 -0.13 -3.43
N ARG A 607 34.30 -0.55 -3.50
CA ARG A 607 34.98 -1.01 -4.73
C ARG A 607 35.35 -2.49 -4.71
N PHE A 608 34.90 -3.24 -3.70
CA PHE A 608 35.37 -4.61 -3.47
C PHE A 608 34.97 -5.55 -4.61
N THR A 609 33.76 -5.41 -5.14
CA THR A 609 33.25 -6.26 -6.21
C THR A 609 34.04 -6.10 -7.52
N GLU A 610 34.54 -4.90 -7.78
CA GLU A 610 35.32 -4.58 -8.99
C GLU A 610 36.83 -4.82 -8.81
N THR A 611 37.36 -4.53 -7.62
CA THR A 611 38.82 -4.47 -7.39
C THR A 611 39.36 -5.56 -6.46
N THR A 612 38.48 -6.30 -5.76
CA THR A 612 38.80 -7.24 -4.67
C THR A 612 39.58 -6.62 -3.49
N LYS A 613 39.73 -5.29 -3.45
CA LYS A 613 40.43 -4.55 -2.41
C LYS A 613 39.46 -3.73 -1.58
N THR A 614 39.75 -3.61 -0.29
CA THR A 614 39.01 -2.73 0.61
C THR A 614 39.54 -1.30 0.52
N VAL A 615 38.68 -0.34 0.85
CA VAL A 615 39.00 1.08 0.85
C VAL A 615 38.93 1.62 2.27
N ASP A 616 40.01 2.25 2.76
CA ASP A 616 40.06 2.75 4.14
C ASP A 616 39.96 4.29 4.25
N VAL A 617 39.67 4.96 3.13
CA VAL A 617 39.57 6.42 3.02
C VAL A 617 38.31 6.83 2.25
N VAL A 618 37.77 8.01 2.57
CA VAL A 618 36.60 8.58 1.90
C VAL A 618 36.92 10.00 1.41
N ASP A 619 36.49 10.31 0.19
CA ASP A 619 36.58 11.67 -0.38
C ASP A 619 35.31 12.49 -0.07
N LEU A 620 35.36 13.81 -0.28
CA LEU A 620 34.24 14.71 0.01
C LEU A 620 32.96 14.32 -0.76
N THR A 621 33.09 13.87 -2.01
CA THR A 621 31.93 13.50 -2.85
C THR A 621 31.24 12.24 -2.31
N ALA A 622 32.03 11.22 -1.97
CA ALA A 622 31.56 9.99 -1.37
C ALA A 622 30.97 10.25 0.02
N PHE A 623 31.57 11.15 0.81
CA PHE A 623 31.05 11.54 2.11
C PHE A 623 29.69 12.24 2.00
N VAL A 624 29.51 13.20 1.09
CA VAL A 624 28.21 13.86 0.87
C VAL A 624 27.13 12.85 0.50
N LYS A 625 27.45 11.90 -0.40
CA LYS A 625 26.52 10.80 -0.74
C LYS A 625 26.17 9.95 0.46
N LEU A 626 27.18 9.53 1.23
CA LEU A 626 27.00 8.76 2.45
C LEU A 626 26.10 9.51 3.45
N TYR A 627 26.37 10.80 3.70
CA TYR A 627 25.57 11.65 4.57
C TYR A 627 24.11 11.73 4.10
N THR A 628 23.86 12.08 2.84
CA THR A 628 22.48 12.19 2.30
C THR A 628 21.70 10.87 2.37
N ASN A 629 22.38 9.74 2.20
CA ASN A 629 21.77 8.43 2.22
C ASN A 629 21.50 7.90 3.63
N HIS A 630 22.37 8.18 4.61
CA HIS A 630 22.24 7.67 5.98
C HIS A 630 21.49 8.62 6.92
N ARG A 631 21.53 9.93 6.69
CA ARG A 631 20.83 10.90 7.56
C ARG A 631 19.34 10.56 7.68
N PRO A 632 18.72 10.76 8.85
CA PRO A 632 17.31 10.49 9.04
C PRO A 632 16.46 11.43 8.18
N VAL A 633 15.33 10.93 7.69
CA VAL A 633 14.36 11.74 6.92
C VAL A 633 13.58 12.67 7.84
N PHE A 634 13.31 12.21 9.06
CA PHE A 634 12.64 12.98 10.10
C PHE A 634 13.56 13.10 11.30
N GLY A 635 13.72 14.32 11.83
CA GLY A 635 14.38 14.52 13.11
C GLY A 635 13.61 13.85 14.26
N ILE A 636 14.29 13.65 15.39
CA ILE A 636 13.65 13.14 16.61
C ILE A 636 12.61 14.17 17.07
N GLY A 637 11.35 13.78 17.23
CA GLY A 637 10.28 14.65 17.70
C GLY A 637 9.85 14.37 19.15
N LYS A 638 9.15 15.32 19.79
CA LYS A 638 8.63 15.16 21.17
C LYS A 638 7.82 13.87 21.36
N LYS A 639 7.00 13.49 20.38
CA LYS A 639 6.24 12.23 20.40
C LYS A 639 7.13 10.98 20.52
N GLN A 640 8.26 10.94 19.82
CA GLN A 640 9.19 9.80 19.91
C GLN A 640 9.85 9.73 21.29
N ILE A 641 10.09 10.88 21.92
CA ILE A 641 10.60 10.95 23.30
C ILE A 641 9.52 10.44 24.27
N ASP A 642 8.26 10.83 24.09
CA ASP A 642 7.12 10.32 24.87
C ASP A 642 7.01 8.80 24.77
N ASP A 643 7.04 8.26 23.55
CA ASP A 643 6.97 6.82 23.27
C ASP A 643 8.16 6.08 23.92
N ALA A 644 9.37 6.67 23.87
CA ALA A 644 10.54 6.10 24.51
C ALA A 644 10.41 6.07 26.05
N PHE A 645 9.91 7.14 26.67
CA PHE A 645 9.68 7.19 28.12
C PHE A 645 8.64 6.16 28.57
N ASP A 646 7.57 5.97 27.81
CA ASP A 646 6.56 4.95 28.10
C ASP A 646 7.15 3.53 28.03
N VAL A 647 7.98 3.24 27.01
CA VAL A 647 8.68 1.95 26.92
C VAL A 647 9.65 1.75 28.09
N LEU A 648 10.47 2.76 28.40
CA LEU A 648 11.47 2.68 29.46
C LEU A 648 10.86 2.55 30.86
N SER A 649 9.63 3.07 31.07
CA SER A 649 8.87 2.92 32.32
C SER A 649 8.13 1.58 32.45
N GLY A 650 8.15 0.76 31.39
CA GLY A 650 7.42 -0.50 31.31
C GLY A 650 5.92 -0.27 31.12
N HIS A 651 5.54 0.71 30.31
CA HIS A 651 4.16 1.12 30.02
C HIS A 651 3.38 1.57 31.26
N LYS A 652 4.08 2.22 32.21
CA LYS A 652 3.49 2.78 33.43
C LYS A 652 3.18 4.28 33.29
N GLY A 653 3.47 4.87 32.12
CA GLY A 653 3.30 6.29 31.82
C GLY A 653 4.61 6.99 31.44
N PRO A 654 4.54 8.28 31.06
CA PRO A 654 5.66 9.03 30.48
C PRO A 654 6.61 9.65 31.54
N THR A 655 6.64 9.10 32.75
CA THR A 655 7.45 9.62 33.86
C THR A 655 8.42 8.58 34.37
N LEU A 656 9.66 8.99 34.59
CA LEU A 656 10.76 8.15 35.05
C LEU A 656 11.52 8.86 36.16
N LYS A 657 12.13 8.11 37.08
CA LYS A 657 13.10 8.68 38.01
C LYS A 657 14.42 8.86 37.29
N TRP A 658 15.15 9.95 37.56
CA TRP A 658 16.47 10.16 36.95
C TRP A 658 17.43 9.01 37.25
N ALA A 659 17.43 8.49 38.49
CA ALA A 659 18.26 7.34 38.86
C ALA A 659 17.98 6.09 37.99
N ASP A 660 16.71 5.83 37.66
CA ASP A 660 16.32 4.70 36.82
C ASP A 660 16.75 4.93 35.35
N LEU A 661 16.62 6.17 34.86
CA LEU A 661 17.08 6.55 33.52
C LEU A 661 18.60 6.49 33.41
N LYS A 662 19.34 7.06 34.37
CA LYS A 662 20.81 6.99 34.47
C LYS A 662 21.28 5.54 34.50
N ALA A 663 20.67 4.69 35.33
CA ALA A 663 21.00 3.27 35.36
C ALA A 663 20.79 2.59 34.00
N LYS A 664 19.69 2.90 33.29
CA LYS A 664 19.43 2.35 31.95
C LYS A 664 20.43 2.85 30.90
N LEU A 665 20.77 4.14 30.89
CA LEU A 665 21.76 4.72 29.98
C LEU A 665 23.17 4.14 30.18
N LEU A 666 23.50 3.74 31.41
CA LEU A 666 24.79 3.13 31.74
C LEU A 666 24.84 1.61 31.51
N THR A 667 23.70 0.92 31.38
CA THR A 667 23.65 -0.57 31.38
C THR A 667 22.94 -1.22 30.20
N MET A 668 22.07 -0.50 29.49
CA MET A 668 21.23 -1.05 28.42
C MET A 668 21.58 -0.46 27.05
N GLY A 669 21.36 -1.23 25.99
CA GLY A 669 21.52 -0.74 24.61
C GLY A 669 22.98 -0.48 24.27
N GLU A 670 23.27 0.75 23.86
CA GLU A 670 24.62 1.28 23.64
C GLU A 670 25.01 2.09 24.88
N PRO A 671 25.63 1.45 25.89
CA PRO A 671 25.82 2.07 27.20
C PRO A 671 26.84 3.20 27.14
N MET A 672 26.55 4.29 27.82
CA MET A 672 27.51 5.38 28.06
C MET A 672 28.39 5.05 29.25
N THR A 673 29.62 5.56 29.26
CA THR A 673 30.42 5.62 30.49
C THR A 673 29.89 6.73 31.41
N GLU A 674 30.21 6.64 32.70
CA GLU A 674 29.79 7.67 33.66
C GLU A 674 30.40 9.03 33.32
N ASP A 675 31.68 9.06 32.92
CA ASP A 675 32.37 10.28 32.50
C ASP A 675 31.75 10.90 31.24
N GLU A 676 31.36 10.09 30.25
CA GLU A 676 30.66 10.56 29.05
C GLU A 676 29.29 11.16 29.39
N LEU A 677 28.51 10.47 30.23
CA LEU A 677 27.19 10.95 30.63
C LEU A 677 27.29 12.27 31.39
N THR A 678 28.20 12.38 32.34
CA THR A 678 28.44 13.62 33.10
C THR A 678 28.90 14.75 32.17
N SER A 679 29.80 14.47 31.23
CA SER A 679 30.24 15.46 30.24
C SER A 679 29.11 15.94 29.34
N CYS A 680 28.25 15.02 28.86
CA CYS A 680 27.07 15.37 28.07
C CYS A 680 26.09 16.22 28.87
N MET A 681 25.84 15.89 30.14
CA MET A 681 24.94 16.66 30.99
C MET A 681 25.45 18.08 31.24
N HIS A 682 26.74 18.25 31.53
CA HIS A 682 27.33 19.59 31.65
C HIS A 682 27.33 20.36 30.32
N ALA A 683 27.52 19.69 29.19
CA ALA A 683 27.44 20.35 27.89
C ALA A 683 26.03 20.86 27.55
N LEU A 684 24.99 20.11 27.93
CA LEU A 684 23.59 20.47 27.67
C LEU A 684 23.04 21.50 28.66
N LEU A 685 23.38 21.37 29.95
CA LEU A 685 22.74 22.11 31.05
C LEU A 685 23.68 23.09 31.77
N GLY A 686 24.98 23.04 31.51
CA GLY A 686 25.97 23.82 32.25
C GLY A 686 25.94 23.50 33.75
N ASP A 687 25.82 24.56 34.55
CA ASP A 687 25.74 24.48 36.02
C ASP A 687 24.40 23.89 36.52
N GLU A 688 23.37 23.81 35.67
CA GLU A 688 22.07 23.22 36.04
C GLU A 688 22.07 21.68 36.00
N ALA A 689 23.16 21.04 35.54
CA ALA A 689 23.30 19.59 35.49
C ALA A 689 23.12 18.94 36.88
N ASP A 690 23.67 19.55 37.92
CA ASP A 690 23.61 19.06 39.30
C ASP A 690 22.17 19.09 39.85
N LEU A 691 21.31 19.99 39.35
CA LEU A 691 19.91 20.09 39.76
C LEU A 691 19.09 18.90 39.21
N VAL A 692 19.41 18.42 38.01
CA VAL A 692 18.73 17.25 37.41
C VAL A 692 19.05 15.98 38.19
N GLU A 693 20.28 15.83 38.71
CA GLU A 693 20.65 14.68 39.54
C GLU A 693 19.80 14.55 40.82
N THR A 694 19.29 15.67 41.33
CA THR A 694 18.42 15.70 42.53
C THR A 694 16.92 15.52 42.23
N THR A 695 16.53 15.38 40.95
CA THR A 695 15.13 15.35 40.53
C THR A 695 14.47 13.99 40.80
N ILE A 696 13.36 14.02 41.55
CA ILE A 696 12.63 12.80 41.99
C ILE A 696 11.86 12.13 40.84
N SER A 697 11.30 12.92 39.92
CA SER A 697 10.54 12.42 38.77
C SER A 697 10.70 13.36 37.58
N LEU A 698 11.00 12.80 36.42
CA LEU A 698 11.23 13.48 35.16
C LEU A 698 10.16 13.02 34.16
N SER A 699 9.36 13.95 33.63
CA SER A 699 8.46 13.65 32.52
C SER A 699 9.19 13.76 31.19
N SER A 700 8.69 13.05 30.18
CA SER A 700 9.17 13.15 28.79
C SER A 700 9.19 14.60 28.28
N SER A 701 8.16 15.39 28.57
CA SER A 701 8.09 16.81 28.20
C SER A 701 9.19 17.64 28.86
N VAL A 702 9.39 17.48 30.17
CA VAL A 702 10.44 18.21 30.91
C VAL A 702 11.82 17.79 30.42
N PHE A 703 12.02 16.51 30.10
CA PHE A 703 13.27 16.03 29.52
C PHE A 703 13.52 16.63 28.13
N ALA A 704 12.51 16.62 27.25
CA ALA A 704 12.61 17.21 25.92
C ALA A 704 12.93 18.71 25.99
N ASP A 705 12.20 19.47 26.80
CA ASP A 705 12.31 20.93 26.84
C ASP A 705 13.54 21.39 27.63
N LYS A 706 13.75 20.85 28.83
CA LYS A 706 14.77 21.35 29.76
C LYS A 706 16.12 20.68 29.61
N VAL A 707 16.18 19.41 29.23
CA VAL A 707 17.45 18.66 29.13
C VAL A 707 17.96 18.64 27.70
N LEU A 708 17.09 18.33 26.74
CA LEU A 708 17.48 18.24 25.34
C LEU A 708 17.32 19.56 24.57
N GLY A 709 16.65 20.57 25.16
CA GLY A 709 16.50 21.89 24.55
C GLY A 709 15.58 21.92 23.33
N PHE A 710 14.59 21.02 23.23
CA PHE A 710 13.60 21.06 22.14
C PHE A 710 12.67 22.26 22.28
N GLU A 711 12.84 23.26 21.42
CA GLU A 711 11.91 24.39 21.33
C GLU A 711 10.50 23.91 20.90
N ASP A 712 9.45 24.52 21.47
CA ASP A 712 8.06 24.37 21.01
C ASP A 712 7.90 25.05 19.64
N TYR A 713 8.41 24.44 18.57
CA TYR A 713 7.92 24.76 17.23
C TYR A 713 6.46 24.29 17.17
N GLU A 714 5.57 25.24 16.89
CA GLU A 714 4.13 25.15 17.11
C GLU A 714 3.47 23.89 16.53
N ARG A 715 2.41 23.47 17.21
CA ARG A 715 1.36 22.58 16.70
C ARG A 715 0.96 23.03 15.28
N ASP A 716 1.27 22.20 14.28
CA ASP A 716 0.61 22.04 12.97
C ASP A 716 1.55 21.98 11.77
N GLU A 717 2.85 22.23 11.93
CA GLU A 717 3.81 21.83 10.89
C GLU A 717 4.15 20.35 11.06
N GLN A 718 3.43 19.52 10.29
CA GLN A 718 3.95 18.19 9.94
C GLN A 718 5.42 18.36 9.51
N PRO A 719 6.36 17.50 9.92
CA PRO A 719 7.72 17.60 9.42
C PRO A 719 7.65 17.44 7.91
N VAL A 720 7.83 18.56 7.22
CA VAL A 720 7.93 18.58 5.77
C VAL A 720 9.19 17.76 5.48
N PRO A 721 9.10 16.69 4.67
CA PRO A 721 10.31 16.03 4.21
C PRO A 721 11.21 17.10 3.59
N PHE A 722 12.49 17.10 3.91
CA PHE A 722 13.47 17.92 3.19
C PHE A 722 13.46 17.50 1.71
N THR A 723 12.58 18.12 0.94
CA THR A 723 12.43 17.98 -0.51
C THR A 723 13.37 18.93 -1.22
#